data_AF-A0A8S3YL20-F1
#
_entry.id   AF-A0A8S3YL20-F1
#
_cell.length_a   1.000
_cell.length_b   1.000
_cell.length_c   1.000
_cell.angle_alpha   90.00
_cell.angle_beta   90.00
_cell.angle_gamma   90.00
#
_symmetry.space_group_name_H-M   'P 1'
#
loop_
_entity.id
_entity.type
_entity.pdbx_description
1 polymer ?
#
loop_
_entity_poly.entity_id
_entity_poly.type
_entity_poly.pdbx_seq_one_letter_code
_entity_poly.pdbx_strand_id
1 'polypeptide(L)'
;CVTNMDLIVAIDGSNSMGADNFEQQKLSIIKLLTPMNISEDEIHVGIILFSGEVTDALNPTGDKSLVLSKVQSLEHPDEETRTDKAIYRAMDMFRQFGRNGSVPKLLMLITDGVPTERDLTIQSANEAKDMGINLYVIGVTEQADETEMRKIASMKNQVFLTEDFTTLAGSLNNATNRACVDLKCQDASIDIVFLLDSSSTTGTTNFNEMKTFVHEFLQFADVDSGEIRVSVVSYSDSAMVQFQLNTYTTKVLMNNAINSLQYRPGGSNLADALKILRTTVFTRNNGDRPDVNNVVILLSASDANVNAALATQEADSTRSAGIQIFGVGIGHRSSGLMDSIVSRPLEEHRFMISTFSQLLPLIPEVYNKFNRFCETCHMGKTDIVYVVDVSQTAERLSRFQFTGDFSRLKNGLAKMIDIVQDPSVSNPDVRMGLIAYSDTYRIITDVTRFNSVNESATAVEQLPYGITPSGAALIPALQSIMTPAVVSNYRSYVTIVAPESSLVTSMTSLERELTRLKGLGYTIVVIAVKESGSLDQLTLQRYASGPKFFYNIPQYADLEAATKNFTRDRLCDATGLCADSGHLANGVGVVAHPADCDKYIQCYYNEQGFLDLGVVRQCPMGLHFNSATKTCSKPDQAKCAYDRCQESCEQHKMSGSCRAYWDCENSTSTPQCCPENYAFVPGKGCQPDPTCKDLCGPFKPCSMCQKKPTWNNQTGYDVKMLGGSIWVPRPCFQDDFNILDCDCTAPRDQACPADRVFDFTDGQTLRAIDQGTKEGIRVYDVLKSSYGIILANRSAIHVSVNHMEGGDEPFTFEFRFRELDTFSPYGETLISSGFTCGNANSLHISATDQFIFAEIRSSRGQVAEVKVPTKGLNKDEFKDLVLSYDNAVLALSIKDKNTQYIAKTEAPSNICLACGLDIGRGVNKLSFDGEIQKIALYSCAWPLLY
;
A
#
# COMPACT_ATOMS: atom_id res chain seq x y z
N CYS A 1 0.24 15.62 12.01
CA CYS A 1 0.84 14.92 13.16
C CYS A 1 0.84 13.44 12.84
N VAL A 2 1.75 12.64 13.41
CA VAL A 2 1.69 11.18 13.33
C VAL A 2 0.25 10.73 13.55
N THR A 3 -0.26 9.89 12.65
CA THR A 3 -1.67 9.48 12.59
C THR A 3 -1.97 8.31 13.54
N ASN A 4 -1.02 7.86 14.37
CA ASN A 4 -1.22 6.82 15.38
C ASN A 4 -0.20 6.89 16.54
N MET A 5 -0.61 7.23 17.78
CA MET A 5 0.26 7.22 18.98
C MET A 5 -0.50 7.14 20.29
N ASP A 6 0.17 6.74 21.37
CA ASP A 6 -0.36 6.83 22.74
C ASP A 6 0.35 7.97 23.49
N LEU A 7 -0.41 9.00 23.83
CA LEU A 7 0.05 10.18 24.55
C LEU A 7 -0.44 10.14 26.00
N ILE A 8 0.45 10.19 26.97
CA ILE A 8 0.11 10.48 28.36
C ILE A 8 0.57 11.88 28.70
N VAL A 9 -0.34 12.73 29.19
CA VAL A 9 -0.02 14.06 29.72
C VAL A 9 0.00 13.97 31.25
N ALA A 10 1.18 14.16 31.84
CA ALA A 10 1.36 14.26 33.28
C ALA A 10 1.36 15.73 33.70
N ILE A 11 0.36 16.10 34.50
CA ILE A 11 0.01 17.46 34.90
C ILE A 11 0.40 17.64 36.37
N ASP A 12 1.31 18.57 36.63
CA ASP A 12 1.69 18.96 37.99
C ASP A 12 0.56 19.78 38.63
N GLY A 13 0.14 19.38 39.84
CA GLY A 13 -0.88 20.04 40.65
C GLY A 13 -0.34 20.49 42.02
N SER A 14 0.96 20.68 42.14
CA SER A 14 1.61 21.06 43.39
C SER A 14 1.18 22.45 43.91
N ASN A 15 1.50 22.73 45.18
CA ASN A 15 1.17 24.00 45.83
C ASN A 15 1.85 25.21 45.16
N SER A 16 3.10 25.04 44.68
CA SER A 16 3.85 26.12 44.00
C SER A 16 3.18 26.63 42.73
N MET A 17 2.37 25.78 42.09
CA MET A 17 1.55 26.13 40.93
C MET A 17 0.57 27.25 41.29
N GLY A 18 -0.18 27.08 42.39
CA GLY A 18 -1.35 27.90 42.72
C GLY A 18 -2.54 27.66 41.78
N ALA A 19 -3.75 27.91 42.29
CA ALA A 19 -5.00 27.59 41.58
C ALA A 19 -5.15 28.30 40.23
N ASP A 20 -4.73 29.57 40.13
CA ASP A 20 -4.86 30.36 38.89
C ASP A 20 -3.97 29.82 37.76
N ASN A 21 -2.72 29.43 38.07
CA ASN A 21 -1.82 28.85 37.07
C ASN A 21 -2.24 27.43 36.70
N PHE A 22 -2.76 26.66 37.65
CA PHE A 22 -3.33 25.36 37.38
C PHE A 22 -4.50 25.46 36.39
N GLU A 23 -5.37 26.46 36.51
CA GLU A 23 -6.41 26.74 35.52
C GLU A 23 -5.82 27.12 34.14
N GLN A 24 -4.78 27.95 34.09
CA GLN A 24 -4.11 28.28 32.82
C GLN A 24 -3.45 27.07 32.16
N GLN A 25 -2.89 26.17 32.96
CA GLN A 25 -2.32 24.90 32.49
C GLN A 25 -3.40 24.01 31.87
N LYS A 26 -4.54 23.83 32.53
CA LYS A 26 -5.69 23.09 31.98
C LYS A 26 -6.17 23.69 30.66
N LEU A 27 -6.33 25.02 30.59
CA LEU A 27 -6.73 25.70 29.36
C LEU A 27 -5.71 25.52 28.23
N SER A 28 -4.41 25.51 28.54
CA SER A 28 -3.34 25.29 27.56
C SER A 28 -3.34 23.87 27.02
N ILE A 29 -3.57 22.88 27.88
CA ILE A 29 -3.73 21.47 27.48
C ILE A 29 -5.00 21.29 26.63
N ILE A 30 -6.13 21.90 27.00
CA ILE A 30 -7.36 21.85 26.19
C ILE A 30 -7.11 22.46 24.80
N LYS A 31 -6.44 23.60 24.72
CA LYS A 31 -6.05 24.22 23.44
C LYS A 31 -5.17 23.31 22.59
N LEU A 32 -4.28 22.53 23.23
CA LEU A 32 -3.43 21.56 22.56
C LEU A 32 -4.23 20.36 22.02
N LEU A 33 -5.10 19.78 22.83
CA LEU A 33 -5.84 18.54 22.52
C LEU A 33 -7.03 18.79 21.56
N THR A 34 -7.55 20.01 21.52
CA THR A 34 -8.69 20.38 20.64
C THR A 34 -8.42 20.17 19.15
N PRO A 35 -7.26 20.54 18.57
CA PRO A 35 -6.95 20.25 17.17
C PRO A 35 -6.45 18.82 16.90
N MET A 36 -6.14 18.02 17.93
CA MET A 36 -5.64 16.65 17.76
C MET A 36 -6.74 15.67 17.34
N ASN A 37 -6.39 14.67 16.52
CA ASN A 37 -7.32 13.60 16.11
C ASN A 37 -7.32 12.45 17.13
N ILE A 38 -7.91 12.71 18.29
CA ILE A 38 -8.07 11.71 19.36
C ILE A 38 -9.22 10.78 18.96
N SER A 39 -8.88 9.52 18.71
CA SER A 39 -9.78 8.44 18.26
C SER A 39 -9.14 7.08 18.58
N GLU A 40 -9.93 6.00 18.59
CA GLU A 40 -9.42 4.66 18.94
C GLU A 40 -8.34 4.14 17.97
N ASP A 41 -8.40 4.60 16.71
CA ASP A 41 -7.48 4.17 15.66
C ASP A 41 -6.24 5.07 15.53
N GLU A 42 -6.33 6.33 15.98
CA GLU A 42 -5.24 7.30 15.85
C GLU A 42 -4.56 7.61 17.19
N ILE A 43 -5.08 8.57 17.95
CA ILE A 43 -4.41 9.06 19.16
C ILE A 43 -5.20 8.64 20.39
N HIS A 44 -4.58 7.85 21.27
CA HIS A 44 -5.08 7.64 22.63
C HIS A 44 -4.45 8.66 23.56
N VAL A 45 -5.27 9.33 24.38
CA VAL A 45 -4.77 10.28 25.37
C VAL A 45 -5.10 9.80 26.78
N GLY A 46 -4.08 9.64 27.61
CA GLY A 46 -4.19 9.42 29.05
C GLY A 46 -3.79 10.68 29.81
N ILE A 47 -4.37 10.88 30.99
CA ILE A 47 -4.10 12.03 31.85
C ILE A 47 -3.68 11.52 33.24
N ILE A 48 -2.55 12.02 33.71
CA ILE A 48 -2.05 11.83 35.08
C ILE A 48 -2.05 13.19 35.77
N LEU A 49 -2.63 13.28 36.96
CA LEU A 49 -2.48 14.43 37.84
C LEU A 49 -1.56 14.02 38.99
N PHE A 50 -0.49 14.79 39.22
CA PHE A 50 0.48 14.48 40.27
C PHE A 50 0.78 15.68 41.17
N SER A 51 0.86 15.40 42.46
CA SER A 51 1.34 16.29 43.52
C SER A 51 2.07 15.43 44.57
N GLY A 52 1.64 15.39 45.84
CA GLY A 52 2.18 14.49 46.87
C GLY A 52 1.77 13.03 46.60
N GLU A 53 0.57 12.85 46.06
CA GLU A 53 0.07 11.62 45.49
C GLU A 53 -0.14 11.69 43.98
N VAL A 54 -0.23 10.53 43.33
CA VAL A 54 -0.47 10.41 41.89
C VAL A 54 -1.84 9.81 41.67
N THR A 55 -2.68 10.51 40.92
CA THR A 55 -4.04 10.07 40.62
C THR A 55 -4.19 9.80 39.12
N ASP A 56 -4.77 8.65 38.79
CA ASP A 56 -5.22 8.38 37.42
C ASP A 56 -6.44 9.24 37.12
N ALA A 57 -6.20 10.37 36.48
CA ALA A 57 -7.29 11.19 36.02
C ALA A 57 -8.05 10.50 34.88
N LEU A 58 -7.31 9.92 33.91
CA LEU A 58 -7.89 9.22 32.77
C LEU A 58 -6.91 8.18 32.19
N ASN A 59 -7.38 6.94 31.99
CA ASN A 59 -6.64 5.95 31.22
C ASN A 59 -6.59 6.33 29.73
N PRO A 60 -5.55 5.94 28.97
CA PRO A 60 -5.48 6.21 27.53
C PRO A 60 -6.75 5.76 26.79
N THR A 61 -7.38 6.69 26.07
CA THR A 61 -8.61 6.45 25.31
C THR A 61 -8.64 7.31 24.05
N GLY A 62 -9.33 6.83 23.02
CA GLY A 62 -9.67 7.58 21.83
C GLY A 62 -10.89 8.49 21.98
N ASP A 63 -11.58 8.51 23.13
CA ASP A 63 -12.73 9.39 23.33
C ASP A 63 -12.30 10.84 23.64
N LYS A 64 -12.24 11.65 22.59
CA LYS A 64 -11.89 13.07 22.68
C LYS A 64 -12.77 13.86 23.65
N SER A 65 -14.07 13.59 23.67
CA SER A 65 -14.99 14.32 24.55
C SER A 65 -14.75 13.98 26.01
N LEU A 66 -14.46 12.72 26.30
CA LEU A 66 -14.07 12.27 27.64
C LEU A 66 -12.73 12.88 28.06
N VAL A 67 -11.73 12.92 27.18
CA VAL A 67 -10.43 13.54 27.45
C VAL A 67 -10.58 15.03 27.80
N LEU A 68 -11.27 15.80 26.95
CA LEU A 68 -11.42 17.24 27.16
C LEU A 68 -12.23 17.55 28.43
N SER A 69 -13.32 16.82 28.68
CA SER A 69 -14.14 17.02 29.88
C SER A 69 -13.41 16.60 31.15
N LYS A 70 -12.57 15.56 31.09
CA LYS A 70 -11.76 15.17 32.24
C LYS A 70 -10.71 16.22 32.56
N VAL A 71 -9.97 16.73 31.58
CA VAL A 71 -8.99 17.80 31.81
C VAL A 71 -9.67 19.02 32.41
N GLN A 72 -10.85 19.41 31.91
CA GLN A 72 -11.60 20.56 32.42
C GLN A 72 -12.06 20.40 33.88
N SER A 73 -12.38 19.17 34.31
CA SER A 73 -12.90 18.85 35.65
C SER A 73 -11.83 18.54 36.70
N LEU A 74 -10.53 18.61 36.36
CA LEU A 74 -9.47 18.42 37.36
C LEU A 74 -9.51 19.54 38.41
N GLU A 75 -9.48 19.13 39.67
CA GLU A 75 -9.37 20.00 40.84
C GLU A 75 -7.91 20.12 41.28
N HIS A 76 -7.51 21.29 41.76
CA HIS A 76 -6.14 21.54 42.22
C HIS A 76 -5.91 20.82 43.57
N PRO A 77 -4.96 19.85 43.65
CA PRO A 77 -4.74 19.05 44.86
C PRO A 77 -4.08 19.81 46.03
N ASP A 78 -3.25 20.81 45.73
CA ASP A 78 -2.53 21.66 46.69
C ASP A 78 -1.57 20.92 47.67
N GLU A 79 -0.74 20.00 47.14
CA GLU A 79 0.24 19.21 47.91
C GLU A 79 1.69 19.38 47.39
N GLU A 80 2.65 18.56 47.86
CA GLU A 80 4.06 18.52 47.40
C GLU A 80 4.21 18.01 45.93
N THR A 81 5.43 17.81 45.39
CA THR A 81 5.67 17.45 43.97
C THR A 81 6.42 16.13 43.79
N ARG A 82 5.74 15.04 43.39
CA ARG A 82 6.32 13.69 43.18
C ARG A 82 6.39 13.26 41.72
N THR A 83 7.28 13.91 40.96
CA THR A 83 7.54 13.63 39.54
C THR A 83 7.97 12.19 39.26
N ASP A 84 8.76 11.58 40.16
CA ASP A 84 9.19 10.19 40.10
C ASP A 84 8.01 9.20 40.05
N LYS A 85 7.00 9.43 40.90
CA LYS A 85 5.78 8.62 40.94
C LYS A 85 4.94 8.82 39.67
N ALA A 86 4.91 10.04 39.12
CA ALA A 86 4.15 10.34 37.90
C ALA A 86 4.71 9.58 36.69
N ILE A 87 6.03 9.56 36.53
CA ILE A 87 6.71 8.79 35.47
C ILE A 87 6.48 7.29 35.67
N TYR A 88 6.64 6.79 36.90
CA TYR A 88 6.37 5.39 37.22
C TYR A 88 4.93 4.99 36.88
N ARG A 89 3.96 5.85 37.19
CA ARG A 89 2.56 5.62 36.87
C ARG A 89 2.30 5.61 35.38
N ALA A 90 2.94 6.50 34.62
CA ALA A 90 2.85 6.50 33.17
C ALA A 90 3.36 5.17 32.56
N MET A 91 4.47 4.62 33.08
CA MET A 91 4.95 3.30 32.66
C MET A 91 3.90 2.21 32.87
N ASP A 92 3.23 2.20 34.02
CA ASP A 92 2.17 1.23 34.31
C ASP A 92 0.93 1.43 33.42
N MET A 93 0.53 2.68 33.16
CA MET A 93 -0.56 2.97 32.24
C MET A 93 -0.25 2.51 30.82
N PHE A 94 0.98 2.73 30.33
CA PHE A 94 1.41 2.22 29.03
C PHE A 94 1.47 0.69 28.99
N ARG A 95 1.87 0.02 30.08
CA ARG A 95 1.87 -1.45 30.15
C ARG A 95 0.46 -2.05 30.16
N GLN A 96 -0.48 -1.40 30.84
CA GLN A 96 -1.83 -1.94 31.06
C GLN A 96 -2.84 -1.55 29.98
N PHE A 97 -2.75 -0.30 29.50
CA PHE A 97 -3.75 0.31 28.63
C PHE A 97 -3.14 0.86 27.33
N GLY A 98 -1.81 0.91 27.23
CA GLY A 98 -1.15 1.25 25.98
C GLY A 98 -1.36 0.18 24.93
N ARG A 99 -1.48 0.58 23.67
CA ARG A 99 -1.66 -0.30 22.53
C ARG A 99 -0.37 -1.09 22.28
N ASN A 100 -0.53 -2.38 21.99
CA ASN A 100 0.57 -3.29 21.68
C ASN A 100 1.09 -3.06 20.24
N GLY A 101 2.36 -3.41 19.97
CA GLY A 101 2.99 -3.22 18.65
C GLY A 101 3.84 -1.94 18.54
N SER A 102 4.16 -1.52 17.31
CA SER A 102 5.01 -0.36 17.01
C SER A 102 4.33 1.02 17.20
N VAL A 103 3.29 1.11 18.05
CA VAL A 103 2.61 2.38 18.35
C VAL A 103 3.53 3.22 19.25
N PRO A 104 3.96 4.42 18.82
CA PRO A 104 4.82 5.29 19.62
C PRO A 104 4.16 5.66 20.95
N LYS A 105 4.92 5.54 22.04
CA LYS A 105 4.47 5.90 23.39
C LYS A 105 5.14 7.20 23.81
N LEU A 106 4.35 8.24 24.06
CA LEU A 106 4.85 9.56 24.41
C LEU A 106 4.36 9.98 25.79
N LEU A 107 5.28 10.32 26.68
CA LEU A 107 4.97 10.94 27.96
C LEU A 107 5.30 12.43 27.90
N MET A 108 4.29 13.28 28.04
CA MET A 108 4.44 14.72 28.15
C MET A 108 4.30 15.14 29.62
N LEU A 109 5.42 15.45 30.26
CA LEU A 109 5.49 15.89 31.65
C LEU A 109 5.50 17.43 31.72
N ILE A 110 4.52 18.03 32.40
CA ILE A 110 4.44 19.49 32.60
C ILE A 110 4.63 19.77 34.09
N THR A 111 5.64 20.57 34.46
CA THR A 111 5.98 20.89 35.86
C THR A 111 6.47 22.34 36.00
N ASP A 112 6.27 22.95 37.16
CA ASP A 112 6.69 24.32 37.48
C ASP A 112 8.02 24.39 38.24
N GLY A 113 8.56 23.24 38.68
CA GLY A 113 9.65 23.21 39.64
C GLY A 113 10.59 22.01 39.52
N VAL A 114 11.52 21.96 40.48
CA VAL A 114 12.49 20.88 40.63
C VAL A 114 11.86 19.74 41.42
N PRO A 115 11.96 18.47 40.95
CA PRO A 115 11.44 17.33 41.69
C PRO A 115 11.96 17.28 43.13
N THR A 116 11.08 16.96 44.09
CA THR A 116 11.49 16.80 45.50
C THR A 116 12.50 15.64 45.66
N GLU A 117 12.36 14.59 44.86
CA GLU A 117 13.22 13.40 44.85
C GLU A 117 13.97 13.27 43.51
N ARG A 118 15.07 14.00 43.37
CA ARG A 118 15.82 14.12 42.10
C ARG A 118 16.35 12.78 41.58
N ASP A 119 16.99 12.00 42.45
CA ASP A 119 17.63 10.73 42.07
C ASP A 119 16.60 9.69 41.63
N LEU A 120 15.48 9.60 42.34
CA LEU A 120 14.37 8.71 41.97
C LEU A 120 13.69 9.15 40.67
N THR A 121 13.57 10.46 40.44
CA THR A 121 12.98 10.98 39.20
C THR A 121 13.84 10.62 37.99
N ILE A 122 15.15 10.75 38.10
CA ILE A 122 16.10 10.36 37.05
C ILE A 122 16.04 8.84 36.83
N GLN A 123 15.96 8.04 37.91
CA GLN A 123 15.82 6.60 37.80
C GLN A 123 14.54 6.21 37.04
N SER A 124 13.37 6.71 37.47
CA SER A 124 12.09 6.43 36.81
C SER A 124 12.09 6.87 35.35
N ALA A 125 12.72 8.02 35.04
CA ALA A 125 12.86 8.52 33.68
C ALA A 125 13.69 7.58 32.81
N ASN A 126 14.80 7.05 33.32
CA ASN A 126 15.63 6.09 32.58
C ASN A 126 14.90 4.76 32.37
N GLU A 127 14.20 4.24 33.38
CA GLU A 127 13.38 3.04 33.23
C GLU A 127 12.28 3.21 32.17
N ALA A 128 11.65 4.38 32.12
CA ALA A 128 10.64 4.69 31.11
C ALA A 128 11.24 4.75 29.70
N LYS A 129 12.43 5.35 29.55
CA LYS A 129 13.18 5.37 28.29
C LYS A 129 13.56 3.97 27.83
N ASP A 130 14.02 3.11 28.74
CA ASP A 130 14.39 1.72 28.45
C ASP A 130 13.17 0.89 27.98
N MET A 131 11.95 1.31 28.33
CA MET A 131 10.69 0.73 27.84
C MET A 131 10.24 1.28 26.47
N GLY A 132 11.03 2.15 25.83
CA GLY A 132 10.68 2.78 24.56
C GLY A 132 9.64 3.90 24.70
N ILE A 133 9.50 4.50 25.88
CA ILE A 133 8.64 5.68 26.08
C ILE A 133 9.46 6.94 25.77
N ASN A 134 8.89 7.82 24.95
CA ASN A 134 9.51 9.08 24.55
C ASN A 134 9.06 10.21 25.49
N LEU A 135 9.97 10.73 26.32
CA LEU A 135 9.68 11.69 27.39
C LEU A 135 9.94 13.13 26.95
N TYR A 136 8.87 13.92 26.93
CA TYR A 136 8.89 15.37 26.74
C TYR A 136 8.68 16.05 28.10
N VAL A 137 9.48 17.06 28.41
CA VAL A 137 9.42 17.80 29.67
C VAL A 137 9.16 19.27 29.38
N ILE A 138 8.10 19.83 29.96
CA ILE A 138 7.74 21.24 29.86
C ILE A 138 7.88 21.87 31.24
N GLY A 139 8.88 22.73 31.39
CA GLY A 139 9.16 23.49 32.60
C GLY A 139 8.55 24.89 32.55
N VAL A 140 7.78 25.26 33.57
CA VAL A 140 7.06 26.54 33.61
C VAL A 140 7.48 27.37 34.82
N THR A 141 8.64 28.04 34.78
CA THR A 141 9.07 29.16 35.66
C THR A 141 10.50 29.63 35.30
N GLU A 142 10.93 30.79 35.81
CA GLU A 142 12.35 31.18 35.86
C GLU A 142 13.24 30.25 36.73
N GLN A 143 12.64 29.39 37.57
CA GLN A 143 13.35 28.48 38.49
C GLN A 143 13.48 27.05 37.95
N ALA A 144 12.95 26.78 36.75
CA ALA A 144 13.10 25.50 36.09
C ALA A 144 14.58 25.21 35.79
N ASP A 145 15.17 24.24 36.48
CA ASP A 145 16.53 23.80 36.22
C ASP A 145 16.57 22.97 34.94
N GLU A 146 16.90 23.63 33.83
CA GLU A 146 17.08 23.02 32.52
C GLU A 146 18.03 21.81 32.56
N THR A 147 19.09 21.89 33.39
CA THR A 147 20.09 20.83 33.53
C THR A 147 19.47 19.56 34.11
N GLU A 148 18.50 19.72 35.00
CA GLU A 148 17.80 18.63 35.64
C GLU A 148 16.72 18.05 34.73
N MET A 149 15.91 18.90 34.10
CA MET A 149 14.88 18.46 33.15
C MET A 149 15.48 17.71 31.95
N ARG A 150 16.70 18.07 31.54
CA ARG A 150 17.47 17.36 30.53
C ARG A 150 17.86 15.93 30.93
N LYS A 151 17.95 15.62 32.22
CA LYS A 151 18.20 14.25 32.69
C LYS A 151 16.92 13.41 32.62
N ILE A 152 15.75 14.06 32.66
CA ILE A 152 14.44 13.41 32.65
C ILE A 152 13.96 13.15 31.21
N ALA A 153 14.04 14.15 30.32
CA ALA A 153 13.62 14.00 28.93
C ALA A 153 14.39 12.89 28.18
N SER A 154 13.78 12.27 27.17
CA SER A 154 14.46 11.27 26.34
C SER A 154 15.57 11.91 25.50
N MET A 155 15.35 13.15 25.05
CA MET A 155 16.33 13.95 24.33
C MET A 155 16.37 15.39 24.84
N LYS A 156 17.52 16.03 24.65
CA LYS A 156 17.79 17.40 25.09
C LYS A 156 16.87 18.47 24.50
N ASN A 157 16.38 18.28 23.28
CA ASN A 157 15.44 19.17 22.60
C ASN A 157 13.96 18.85 22.90
N GLN A 158 13.70 17.91 23.80
CA GLN A 158 12.36 17.61 24.30
C GLN A 158 12.09 18.28 25.64
N VAL A 159 13.02 19.14 26.09
CA VAL A 159 12.81 20.07 27.19
C VAL A 159 12.33 21.41 26.62
N PHE A 160 11.19 21.89 27.08
CA PHE A 160 10.63 23.17 26.70
C PHE A 160 10.46 24.02 27.95
N LEU A 161 11.18 25.13 28.01
CA LEU A 161 11.06 26.09 29.10
C LEU A 161 10.17 27.24 28.67
N THR A 162 9.33 27.69 29.58
CA THR A 162 8.43 28.82 29.35
C THR A 162 8.47 29.72 30.59
N GLU A 163 8.49 31.04 30.36
CA GLU A 163 8.65 32.03 31.43
C GLU A 163 7.43 32.02 32.38
N ASP A 164 6.24 31.78 31.83
CA ASP A 164 4.99 31.75 32.57
C ASP A 164 3.93 30.81 31.95
N PHE A 165 2.82 30.63 32.64
CA PHE A 165 1.69 29.82 32.19
C PHE A 165 0.90 30.45 31.03
N THR A 166 1.10 31.73 30.72
CA THR A 166 0.43 32.39 29.58
C THR A 166 1.04 31.96 28.25
N THR A 167 2.34 31.66 28.25
CA THR A 167 3.13 31.22 27.09
C THR A 167 3.20 29.70 26.94
N LEU A 168 2.75 28.95 27.94
CA LEU A 168 2.71 27.49 27.96
C LEU A 168 2.05 26.86 26.72
N ALA A 169 0.95 27.43 26.23
CA ALA A 169 0.29 26.94 25.02
C ALA A 169 1.21 26.93 23.78
N GLY A 170 2.12 27.91 23.67
CA GLY A 170 3.13 27.96 22.61
C GLY A 170 4.18 26.86 22.77
N SER A 171 4.65 26.65 24.00
CA SER A 171 5.62 25.60 24.34
C SER A 171 5.05 24.19 24.12
N LEU A 172 3.78 23.96 24.50
CA LEU A 172 3.05 22.72 24.22
C LEU A 172 2.87 22.48 22.72
N ASN A 173 2.56 23.52 21.95
CA ASN A 173 2.50 23.43 20.48
C ASN A 173 3.86 23.10 19.87
N ASN A 174 4.95 23.69 20.37
CA ASN A 174 6.31 23.40 19.90
C ASN A 174 6.73 21.96 20.25
N ALA A 175 6.43 21.50 21.47
CA ALA A 175 6.65 20.12 21.91
C ALA A 175 5.90 19.13 21.02
N THR A 176 4.63 19.42 20.75
CA THR A 176 3.78 18.59 19.91
C THR A 176 4.23 18.60 18.46
N ASN A 177 4.53 19.77 17.87
CA ASN A 177 5.05 19.84 16.50
C ASN A 177 6.34 19.03 16.35
N ARG A 178 7.19 19.00 17.37
CA ARG A 178 8.39 18.17 17.41
C ARG A 178 8.11 16.68 17.57
N ALA A 179 7.09 16.32 18.35
CA ALA A 179 6.59 14.95 18.44
C ALA A 179 5.86 14.48 17.16
N CYS A 180 5.31 15.42 16.39
CA CYS A 180 4.56 15.19 15.17
C CYS A 180 5.44 14.97 13.93
N VAL A 181 6.76 15.03 14.08
CA VAL A 181 7.71 14.70 13.01
C VAL A 181 8.10 13.24 13.16
N ASP A 182 7.79 12.42 12.16
CA ASP A 182 8.04 10.98 12.17
C ASP A 182 9.54 10.72 12.38
N LEU A 183 9.96 10.27 13.57
CA LEU A 183 11.39 10.10 13.90
C LEU A 183 11.98 8.81 13.28
N LYS A 184 11.53 8.37 12.10
CA LYS A 184 11.98 7.14 11.44
C LYS A 184 13.50 7.02 11.27
N CYS A 185 14.19 8.14 10.99
CA CYS A 185 15.65 8.13 10.89
C CYS A 185 16.36 8.06 12.26
N GLN A 186 15.65 8.10 13.40
CA GLN A 186 16.25 8.04 14.73
C GLN A 186 16.85 6.67 15.02
N ASP A 187 16.26 5.61 14.47
CA ASP A 187 16.73 4.23 14.58
C ASP A 187 17.55 3.76 13.36
N ALA A 188 17.78 4.65 12.39
CA ALA A 188 18.51 4.33 11.17
C ALA A 188 20.01 4.61 11.33
N SER A 189 20.85 3.67 10.92
CA SER A 189 22.28 3.92 10.79
C SER A 189 22.53 4.88 9.60
N ILE A 190 23.05 6.08 9.86
CA ILE A 190 23.32 7.10 8.81
C ILE A 190 24.63 7.85 9.08
N ASP A 191 25.40 8.13 8.02
CA ASP A 191 26.57 8.99 8.06
C ASP A 191 26.24 10.35 7.40
N ILE A 192 26.24 11.43 8.19
CA ILE A 192 25.78 12.77 7.79
C ILE A 192 26.97 13.73 7.72
N VAL A 193 27.05 14.51 6.64
CA VAL A 193 28.03 15.59 6.48
C VAL A 193 27.32 16.92 6.29
N PHE A 194 27.63 17.90 7.13
CA PHE A 194 27.23 19.30 6.88
C PHE A 194 28.32 20.01 6.11
N LEU A 195 27.96 20.55 4.94
CA LEU A 195 28.87 21.29 4.09
C LEU A 195 28.51 22.78 4.13
N LEU A 196 29.34 23.59 4.79
CA LEU A 196 29.06 24.97 5.15
C LEU A 196 29.87 25.96 4.30
N ASP A 197 29.17 26.87 3.60
CA ASP A 197 29.83 27.95 2.87
C ASP A 197 30.36 29.04 3.84
N SER A 198 31.69 29.14 3.96
CA SER A 198 32.38 30.16 4.75
C SER A 198 32.95 31.29 3.90
N SER A 199 32.50 31.46 2.66
CA SER A 199 32.94 32.52 1.76
C SER A 199 32.65 33.92 2.28
N SER A 200 33.31 34.91 1.67
CA SER A 200 33.16 36.33 2.02
C SER A 200 31.72 36.84 1.86
N THR A 201 30.91 36.20 0.99
CA THR A 201 29.49 36.51 0.78
C THR A 201 28.60 36.04 1.93
N THR A 202 28.98 34.96 2.63
CA THR A 202 28.30 34.54 3.85
C THR A 202 28.53 35.57 4.95
N GLY A 203 29.80 35.87 5.28
CA GLY A 203 30.12 36.76 6.40
C GLY A 203 29.95 36.10 7.77
N THR A 204 30.61 36.65 8.79
CA THR A 204 30.70 36.03 10.13
C THR A 204 29.33 35.81 10.80
N THR A 205 28.44 36.80 10.74
CA THR A 205 27.11 36.73 11.38
C THR A 205 26.29 35.58 10.81
N ASN A 206 26.25 35.46 9.49
CA ASN A 206 25.46 34.44 8.81
C ASN A 206 26.10 33.05 8.91
N PHE A 207 27.43 32.97 9.00
CA PHE A 207 28.09 31.69 9.29
C PHE A 207 27.72 31.18 10.69
N ASN A 208 27.53 32.08 11.67
CA ASN A 208 26.98 31.68 12.97
C ASN A 208 25.55 31.14 12.87
N GLU A 209 24.68 31.72 12.04
CA GLU A 209 23.34 31.18 11.79
C GLU A 209 23.38 29.76 11.19
N MET A 210 24.31 29.50 10.26
CA MET A 210 24.54 28.15 9.74
C MET A 210 24.97 27.17 10.84
N LYS A 211 25.88 27.56 11.74
CA LYS A 211 26.26 26.73 12.90
C LYS A 211 25.07 26.43 13.80
N THR A 212 24.24 27.43 14.09
CA THR A 212 23.00 27.26 14.87
C THR A 212 22.06 26.29 14.18
N PHE A 213 21.88 26.40 12.86
CA PHE A 213 21.09 25.43 12.10
C PHE A 213 21.63 24.00 12.24
N VAL A 214 22.95 23.78 12.09
CA VAL A 214 23.55 22.44 12.28
C VAL A 214 23.30 21.91 13.69
N HIS A 215 23.52 22.76 14.70
CA HIS A 215 23.27 22.42 16.10
C HIS A 215 21.82 22.02 16.36
N GLU A 216 20.86 22.79 15.86
CA GLU A 216 19.42 22.55 16.03
C GLU A 216 18.93 21.35 15.22
N PHE A 217 19.42 21.19 13.99
CA PHE A 217 19.10 20.05 13.14
C PHE A 217 19.58 18.76 13.81
N LEU A 218 20.79 18.70 14.34
CA LEU A 218 21.34 17.48 14.95
C LEU A 218 20.71 17.12 16.29
N GLN A 219 19.72 17.86 16.80
CA GLN A 219 19.11 17.54 18.09
C GLN A 219 18.37 16.20 18.11
N PHE A 220 17.90 15.67 16.98
CA PHE A 220 17.34 14.32 16.90
C PHE A 220 18.40 13.21 16.80
N ALA A 221 19.62 13.54 16.33
CA ALA A 221 20.59 12.52 15.96
C ALA A 221 21.14 11.76 17.17
N ASP A 222 21.03 10.44 17.17
CA ASP A 222 21.66 9.57 18.16
C ASP A 222 23.12 9.27 17.80
N VAL A 223 23.98 10.25 18.12
CA VAL A 223 25.44 10.15 17.94
C VAL A 223 26.07 9.34 19.07
N ASP A 224 25.43 9.30 20.25
CA ASP A 224 25.99 8.71 21.46
C ASP A 224 25.99 7.16 21.36
N SER A 225 25.00 6.55 20.70
CA SER A 225 25.00 5.11 20.38
C SER A 225 25.96 4.74 19.25
N GLY A 226 26.32 5.72 18.40
CA GLY A 226 27.09 5.51 17.18
C GLY A 226 26.26 5.12 15.96
N GLU A 227 24.92 5.09 16.08
CA GLU A 227 24.01 4.86 14.96
C GLU A 227 24.08 6.00 13.94
N ILE A 228 24.22 7.24 14.39
CA ILE A 228 24.48 8.38 13.51
C ILE A 228 25.91 8.89 13.68
N ARG A 229 26.66 8.98 12.58
CA ARG A 229 27.98 9.62 12.56
C ARG A 229 27.91 10.93 11.81
N VAL A 230 28.63 11.93 12.31
CA VAL A 230 28.55 13.29 11.79
C VAL A 230 29.93 13.83 11.46
N SER A 231 30.06 14.50 10.32
CA SER A 231 31.20 15.32 9.96
C SER A 231 30.73 16.72 9.57
N VAL A 232 31.59 17.72 9.80
CA VAL A 232 31.38 19.06 9.28
C VAL A 232 32.55 19.44 8.38
N VAL A 233 32.22 19.93 7.20
CA VAL A 233 33.15 20.52 6.26
C VAL A 233 32.76 21.97 6.07
N SER A 234 33.72 22.88 6.11
CA SER A 234 33.51 24.26 5.66
C SER A 234 34.31 24.51 4.40
N TYR A 235 33.84 25.38 3.51
CA TYR A 235 34.60 25.73 2.32
C TYR A 235 34.58 27.23 2.02
N SER A 236 35.72 27.73 1.54
CA SER A 236 35.84 29.04 0.92
C SER A 236 36.73 28.95 -0.32
N ASP A 237 37.99 29.39 -0.29
CA ASP A 237 38.94 29.19 -1.41
C ASP A 237 39.28 27.70 -1.60
N SER A 238 39.23 26.93 -0.51
CA SER A 238 39.41 25.49 -0.44
C SER A 238 38.46 24.90 0.60
N ALA A 239 38.25 23.59 0.53
CA ALA A 239 37.45 22.86 1.50
C ALA A 239 38.31 22.38 2.67
N MET A 240 37.77 22.50 3.88
CA MET A 240 38.43 22.07 5.11
C MET A 240 37.48 21.20 5.92
N VAL A 241 37.91 19.96 6.16
CA VAL A 241 37.25 19.06 7.10
C VAL A 241 37.52 19.58 8.51
N GLN A 242 36.45 19.98 9.21
CA GLN A 242 36.55 20.47 10.59
C GLN A 242 36.72 19.30 11.56
N PHE A 243 36.01 18.20 11.29
CA PHE A 243 36.18 16.91 11.95
C PHE A 243 35.60 15.78 11.09
N GLN A 244 36.15 14.57 11.23
CA GLN A 244 35.75 13.36 10.49
C GLN A 244 34.55 12.67 11.15
N LEU A 245 33.91 11.73 10.44
CA LEU A 245 32.75 10.96 10.91
C LEU A 245 33.03 10.19 12.22
N ASN A 246 34.26 9.72 12.40
CA ASN A 246 34.70 8.99 13.60
C ASN A 246 35.38 9.87 14.67
N THR A 247 35.37 11.21 14.53
CA THR A 247 36.08 12.09 15.48
C THR A 247 35.36 12.22 16.82
N TYR A 248 34.03 12.38 16.79
CA TYR A 248 33.22 12.55 18.00
C TYR A 248 32.23 11.41 18.13
N THR A 249 32.29 10.71 19.25
CA THR A 249 31.32 9.65 19.62
C THR A 249 30.30 10.14 20.63
N THR A 250 30.35 11.43 21.02
CA THR A 250 29.35 12.02 21.90
C THR A 250 28.82 13.32 21.34
N LYS A 251 27.51 13.50 21.47
CA LYS A 251 26.78 14.66 20.98
C LYS A 251 27.23 15.95 21.66
N VAL A 252 27.62 15.89 22.94
CA VAL A 252 28.13 17.04 23.68
C VAL A 252 29.45 17.54 23.11
N LEU A 253 30.42 16.65 22.87
CA LEU A 253 31.71 17.03 22.32
C LEU A 253 31.58 17.53 20.88
N MET A 254 30.73 16.86 20.08
CA MET A 254 30.40 17.29 18.73
C MET A 254 29.78 18.69 18.71
N ASN A 255 28.77 18.97 19.54
CA ASN A 255 28.12 20.29 19.60
C ASN A 255 29.08 21.39 20.05
N ASN A 256 29.97 21.10 21.00
CA ASN A 256 31.03 22.04 21.40
C ASN A 256 31.97 22.35 20.22
N ALA A 257 32.35 21.32 19.45
CA ALA A 257 33.17 21.50 18.26
C ALA A 257 32.47 22.35 17.20
N ILE A 258 31.18 22.07 16.92
CA ILE A 258 30.33 22.86 16.01
C ILE A 258 30.27 24.33 16.45
N ASN A 259 30.07 24.61 17.74
CA ASN A 259 30.01 25.98 18.24
C ASN A 259 31.35 26.72 18.07
N SER A 260 32.47 26.00 18.20
CA SER A 260 33.84 26.54 18.10
C SER A 260 34.34 26.79 16.67
N LEU A 261 33.58 26.36 15.65
CA LEU A 261 33.97 26.51 14.25
C LEU A 261 34.25 27.97 13.90
N GLN A 262 35.40 28.18 13.26
CA GLN A 262 35.90 29.50 12.89
C GLN A 262 35.49 29.84 11.45
N TYR A 263 34.91 31.02 11.28
CA TYR A 263 34.63 31.57 9.95
C TYR A 263 35.95 31.91 9.24
N ARG A 264 36.11 31.45 7.99
CA ARG A 264 37.29 31.68 7.16
C ARG A 264 36.91 32.26 5.80
N PRO A 265 36.94 33.61 5.65
CA PRO A 265 36.52 34.26 4.42
C PRO A 265 37.42 33.87 3.24
N GLY A 266 36.85 33.89 2.05
CA GLY A 266 37.52 33.59 0.79
C GLY A 266 36.50 33.58 -0.35
N GLY A 267 36.86 32.98 -1.49
CA GLY A 267 35.93 32.59 -2.55
C GLY A 267 34.97 31.48 -2.12
N SER A 268 34.16 30.95 -3.04
CA SER A 268 33.25 29.81 -2.80
C SER A 268 33.61 28.67 -3.76
N ASN A 269 34.51 27.78 -3.36
CA ASN A 269 35.04 26.68 -4.16
C ASN A 269 34.30 25.37 -3.85
N LEU A 270 33.04 25.29 -4.27
CA LEU A 270 32.20 24.09 -4.06
C LEU A 270 32.76 22.84 -4.76
N ALA A 271 33.51 22.99 -5.85
CA ALA A 271 34.11 21.87 -6.55
C ALA A 271 35.08 21.10 -5.64
N ASP A 272 35.97 21.82 -4.97
CA ASP A 272 36.90 21.22 -4.00
C ASP A 272 36.13 20.59 -2.83
N ALA A 273 35.10 21.27 -2.33
CA ALA A 273 34.23 20.74 -1.28
C ALA A 273 33.57 19.42 -1.64
N LEU A 274 32.97 19.32 -2.82
CA LEU A 274 32.31 18.09 -3.28
C LEU A 274 33.32 16.96 -3.50
N LYS A 275 34.51 17.28 -4.00
CA LYS A 275 35.59 16.32 -4.21
C LYS A 275 36.09 15.71 -2.89
N ILE A 276 36.25 16.51 -1.84
CA ILE A 276 36.77 15.99 -0.56
C ILE A 276 35.78 15.07 0.15
N LEU A 277 34.48 15.19 -0.13
CA LEU A 277 33.47 14.27 0.40
C LEU A 277 33.82 12.83 0.05
N ARG A 278 34.06 12.53 -1.23
CA ARG A 278 34.42 11.18 -1.69
C ARG A 278 35.85 10.77 -1.37
N THR A 279 36.79 11.72 -1.46
CA THR A 279 38.23 11.38 -1.40
C THR A 279 38.79 11.36 0.02
N THR A 280 38.08 11.98 0.97
CA THR A 280 38.54 12.12 2.36
C THR A 280 37.45 11.75 3.35
N VAL A 281 36.27 12.39 3.31
CA VAL A 281 35.29 12.29 4.41
C VAL A 281 34.59 10.93 4.43
N PHE A 282 33.93 10.56 3.34
CA PHE A 282 33.30 9.25 3.13
C PHE A 282 34.34 8.22 2.71
N THR A 283 35.27 7.94 3.62
CA THR A 283 36.24 6.86 3.48
C THR A 283 36.28 6.04 4.76
N ARG A 284 36.47 4.73 4.63
CA ARG A 284 36.44 3.79 5.77
C ARG A 284 37.39 4.16 6.90
N ASN A 285 38.57 4.72 6.56
CA ASN A 285 39.56 5.17 7.55
C ASN A 285 39.10 6.38 8.37
N ASN A 286 38.19 7.19 7.81
CA ASN A 286 37.67 8.41 8.44
C ASN A 286 36.26 8.23 9.01
N GLY A 287 35.79 6.97 9.12
CA GLY A 287 34.58 6.63 9.87
C GLY A 287 33.37 6.28 9.02
N ASP A 288 33.48 6.34 7.69
CA ASP A 288 32.43 5.91 6.76
C ASP A 288 32.12 4.42 6.90
N ARG A 289 30.84 4.09 6.93
CA ARG A 289 30.33 2.73 7.06
C ARG A 289 29.82 2.22 5.70
N PRO A 290 30.31 1.08 5.20
CA PRO A 290 30.03 0.62 3.85
C PRO A 290 28.56 0.22 3.59
N ASP A 291 27.83 -0.15 4.63
CA ASP A 291 26.43 -0.61 4.56
C ASP A 291 25.45 0.45 5.08
N VAL A 292 25.88 1.73 5.09
CA VAL A 292 25.15 2.85 5.69
C VAL A 292 24.99 3.96 4.68
N ASN A 293 23.84 4.64 4.76
CA ASN A 293 23.52 5.73 3.87
C ASN A 293 24.38 6.97 4.15
N ASN A 294 24.94 7.54 3.09
CA ASN A 294 25.78 8.73 3.11
C ASN A 294 25.00 9.96 2.65
N VAL A 295 24.84 10.94 3.55
CA VAL A 295 24.05 12.15 3.30
C VAL A 295 24.87 13.41 3.52
N VAL A 296 24.66 14.39 2.64
CA VAL A 296 25.26 15.72 2.69
C VAL A 296 24.15 16.76 2.80
N ILE A 297 24.25 17.66 3.76
CA ILE A 297 23.43 18.87 3.85
C ILE A 297 24.33 20.07 3.53
N LEU A 298 24.21 20.57 2.31
CA LEU A 298 24.92 21.74 1.79
C LEU A 298 24.16 23.02 2.16
N LEU A 299 24.80 23.92 2.90
CA LEU A 299 24.33 25.28 3.14
C LEU A 299 25.17 26.25 2.31
N SER A 300 24.59 26.81 1.25
CA SER A 300 25.28 27.73 0.34
C SER A 300 24.61 29.10 0.33
N ALA A 301 25.43 30.15 0.29
CA ALA A 301 24.97 31.55 0.29
C ALA A 301 25.44 32.33 -0.95
N SER A 302 25.99 31.64 -1.95
CA SER A 302 26.57 32.26 -3.13
C SER A 302 26.28 31.49 -4.40
N ASP A 303 25.86 32.20 -5.45
CA ASP A 303 25.86 31.74 -6.84
C ASP A 303 27.27 31.81 -7.48
N ALA A 304 28.16 32.61 -6.90
CA ALA A 304 29.49 32.87 -7.43
C ALA A 304 30.46 31.78 -6.97
N ASN A 305 30.67 30.79 -7.83
CA ASN A 305 31.63 29.73 -7.62
C ASN A 305 32.94 30.00 -8.37
N VAL A 306 34.08 29.67 -7.76
CA VAL A 306 35.39 29.78 -8.43
C VAL A 306 35.44 28.92 -9.70
N ASN A 307 34.69 27.80 -9.74
CA ASN A 307 34.56 26.96 -10.94
C ASN A 307 33.23 26.18 -10.97
N ALA A 308 32.16 26.83 -11.45
CA ALA A 308 30.81 26.24 -11.49
C ALA A 308 30.70 24.97 -12.37
N ALA A 309 31.47 24.90 -13.47
CA ALA A 309 31.48 23.72 -14.35
C ALA A 309 32.10 22.50 -13.65
N LEU A 310 33.24 22.70 -12.99
CA LEU A 310 33.89 21.65 -12.21
C LEU A 310 33.04 21.25 -10.99
N ALA A 311 32.35 22.21 -10.35
CA ALA A 311 31.44 21.90 -9.25
C ALA A 311 30.31 20.95 -9.70
N THR A 312 29.75 21.17 -10.89
CA THR A 312 28.74 20.26 -11.46
C THR A 312 29.30 18.87 -11.71
N GLN A 313 30.51 18.78 -12.28
CA GLN A 313 31.18 17.49 -12.53
C GLN A 313 31.49 16.72 -11.22
N GLU A 314 31.96 17.43 -10.19
CA GLU A 314 32.22 16.83 -8.89
C GLU A 314 30.92 16.41 -8.19
N ALA A 315 29.83 17.17 -8.36
CA ALA A 315 28.51 16.79 -7.85
C ALA A 315 27.99 15.51 -8.52
N ASP A 316 28.11 15.40 -9.85
CA ASP A 316 27.79 14.16 -10.58
C ASP A 316 28.57 12.98 -10.00
N SER A 317 29.88 13.16 -9.83
CA SER A 317 30.74 12.12 -9.29
C SER A 317 30.41 11.74 -7.85
N THR A 318 30.00 12.72 -7.02
CA THR A 318 29.54 12.51 -5.63
C THR A 318 28.24 11.74 -5.58
N ARG A 319 27.25 12.08 -6.42
CA ARG A 319 25.99 11.32 -6.53
C ARG A 319 26.21 9.90 -7.03
N SER A 320 27.06 9.72 -8.05
CA SER A 320 27.41 8.37 -8.56
C SER A 320 28.14 7.49 -7.52
N ALA A 321 28.68 8.07 -6.46
CA ALA A 321 29.26 7.33 -5.34
C ALA A 321 28.22 6.95 -4.27
N GLY A 322 26.92 7.14 -4.53
CA GLY A 322 25.84 6.81 -3.60
C GLY A 322 25.62 7.85 -2.50
N ILE A 323 26.24 9.03 -2.61
CA ILE A 323 26.10 10.11 -1.62
C ILE A 323 24.93 11.02 -2.01
N GLN A 324 23.95 11.16 -1.13
CA GLN A 324 22.82 12.07 -1.32
C GLN A 324 23.18 13.49 -0.91
N ILE A 325 22.75 14.47 -1.70
CA ILE A 325 23.07 15.90 -1.48
C ILE A 325 21.76 16.68 -1.36
N PHE A 326 21.44 17.12 -0.15
CA PHE A 326 20.41 18.12 0.14
C PHE A 326 21.07 19.50 0.12
N GLY A 327 20.53 20.44 -0.67
CA GLY A 327 21.05 21.80 -0.79
C GLY A 327 20.05 22.84 -0.29
N VAL A 328 20.52 23.67 0.64
CA VAL A 328 19.84 24.87 1.12
C VAL A 328 20.56 26.08 0.53
N GLY A 329 19.93 26.71 -0.45
CA GLY A 329 20.39 27.97 -1.03
C GLY A 329 19.79 29.16 -0.28
N ILE A 330 20.65 30.05 0.21
CA ILE A 330 20.27 31.23 0.99
C ILE A 330 20.53 32.53 0.19
N GLY A 331 19.50 33.33 -0.05
CA GLY A 331 19.62 34.65 -0.69
C GLY A 331 19.87 34.62 -2.20
N HIS A 332 19.69 33.47 -2.86
CA HIS A 332 19.91 33.31 -4.30
C HIS A 332 18.84 34.01 -5.14
N ARG A 333 19.26 34.59 -6.27
CA ARG A 333 18.35 35.14 -7.30
C ARG A 333 18.06 34.18 -8.45
N SER A 334 18.82 33.08 -8.57
CA SER A 334 18.68 32.03 -9.59
C SER A 334 19.07 30.67 -9.02
N SER A 335 18.36 29.58 -9.37
CA SER A 335 18.61 28.23 -8.83
C SER A 335 19.56 27.37 -9.67
N GLY A 336 20.03 27.87 -10.82
CA GLY A 336 20.62 27.02 -11.87
C GLY A 336 21.83 26.18 -11.46
N LEU A 337 22.73 26.72 -10.61
CA LEU A 337 23.86 25.94 -10.10
C LEU A 337 23.39 24.96 -9.02
N MET A 338 22.59 25.40 -8.04
CA MET A 338 22.09 24.49 -7.00
C MET A 338 21.35 23.29 -7.58
N ASP A 339 20.56 23.49 -8.63
CA ASP A 339 19.82 22.45 -9.36
C ASP A 339 20.75 21.41 -10.02
N SER A 340 22.00 21.77 -10.35
CA SER A 340 23.00 20.82 -10.89
C SER A 340 23.81 20.10 -9.80
N ILE A 341 23.80 20.60 -8.57
CA ILE A 341 24.56 20.07 -7.44
C ILE A 341 23.74 19.10 -6.58
N VAL A 342 22.50 19.45 -6.24
CA VAL A 342 21.70 18.62 -5.33
C VAL A 342 21.28 17.30 -5.99
N SER A 343 20.95 16.33 -5.16
CA SER A 343 20.39 15.06 -5.62
C SER A 343 18.98 15.25 -6.18
N ARG A 344 18.53 14.29 -6.97
CA ARG A 344 17.17 14.31 -7.54
C ARG A 344 16.31 13.36 -6.72
N PRO A 345 15.05 13.73 -6.40
CA PRO A 345 14.28 14.89 -6.84
C PRO A 345 14.75 16.27 -6.37
N LEU A 346 14.69 17.31 -7.24
CA LEU A 346 14.97 18.69 -6.80
C LEU A 346 13.95 19.14 -5.76
N GLU A 347 12.68 18.78 -5.90
CA GLU A 347 11.63 19.12 -4.94
C GLU A 347 11.84 18.52 -3.54
N GLU A 348 12.64 17.45 -3.42
CA GLU A 348 12.98 16.80 -2.16
C GLU A 348 14.34 17.25 -1.60
N HIS A 349 15.29 17.56 -2.47
CA HIS A 349 16.67 17.84 -2.05
C HIS A 349 17.03 19.32 -2.15
N ARG A 350 16.16 20.17 -2.69
CA ARG A 350 16.42 21.60 -2.85
C ARG A 350 15.51 22.43 -1.96
N PHE A 351 16.14 23.32 -1.21
CA PHE A 351 15.48 24.34 -0.40
C PHE A 351 16.05 25.70 -0.76
N MET A 352 15.18 26.63 -1.10
CA MET A 352 15.58 28.00 -1.44
C MET A 352 14.93 28.94 -0.43
N ILE A 353 15.75 29.65 0.34
CA ILE A 353 15.31 30.64 1.31
C ILE A 353 15.92 32.00 0.97
N SER A 354 15.24 33.07 1.35
CA SER A 354 15.65 34.44 1.00
C SER A 354 16.68 35.01 1.97
N THR A 355 16.64 34.59 3.24
CA THR A 355 17.50 35.10 4.31
C THR A 355 17.91 34.01 5.30
N PHE A 356 19.03 34.20 5.98
CA PHE A 356 19.55 33.27 6.99
C PHE A 356 18.60 33.05 8.17
N SER A 357 17.78 34.05 8.52
CA SER A 357 16.76 33.94 9.57
C SER A 357 15.69 32.87 9.29
N GLN A 358 15.57 32.39 8.04
CA GLN A 358 14.64 31.34 7.66
C GLN A 358 15.23 29.93 7.82
N LEU A 359 16.51 29.80 8.18
CA LEU A 359 17.15 28.49 8.38
C LEU A 359 16.47 27.67 9.48
N LEU A 360 16.25 28.25 10.67
CA LEU A 360 15.63 27.52 11.78
C LEU A 360 14.18 27.09 11.47
N PRO A 361 13.30 27.95 10.92
CA PRO A 361 11.97 27.53 10.46
C PRO A 361 11.98 26.46 9.35
N LEU A 362 13.07 26.29 8.62
CA LEU A 362 13.19 25.32 7.53
C LEU A 362 13.45 23.89 8.04
N ILE A 363 13.97 23.74 9.27
CA ILE A 363 14.34 22.43 9.83
C ILE A 363 13.24 21.37 9.69
N PRO A 364 11.96 21.63 10.02
CA PRO A 364 10.90 20.64 9.87
C PRO A 364 10.71 20.18 8.41
N GLU A 365 10.87 21.08 7.43
CA GLU A 365 10.74 20.73 6.02
C GLU A 365 11.92 19.88 5.54
N VAL A 366 13.15 20.27 5.88
CA VAL A 366 14.35 19.46 5.57
C VAL A 366 14.23 18.09 6.21
N TYR A 367 13.79 18.03 7.46
CA TYR A 367 13.64 16.79 8.20
C TYR A 367 12.55 15.88 7.61
N ASN A 368 11.38 16.41 7.24
CA ASN A 368 10.33 15.61 6.60
C ASN A 368 10.78 14.97 5.28
N LYS A 369 11.64 15.64 4.52
CA LYS A 369 12.19 15.14 3.26
C LYS A 369 13.36 14.18 3.50
N PHE A 370 14.19 14.48 4.50
CA PHE A 370 15.24 13.59 5.01
C PHE A 370 14.66 12.27 5.56
N ASN A 371 13.49 12.30 6.22
CA ASN A 371 12.82 11.08 6.69
C ASN A 371 12.32 10.18 5.58
N ARG A 372 11.82 10.75 4.48
CA ARG A 372 11.45 9.99 3.29
C ARG A 372 12.64 9.30 2.63
N PHE A 373 13.85 9.81 2.86
CA PHE A 373 15.07 9.14 2.45
C PHE A 373 15.40 7.90 3.31
N CYS A 374 14.96 7.86 4.57
CA CYS A 374 15.06 6.67 5.43
C CYS A 374 13.94 5.65 5.18
N GLU A 375 12.95 5.96 4.33
CA GLU A 375 11.94 5.00 3.88
C GLU A 375 12.53 4.12 2.78
N THR A 376 12.80 2.85 3.07
CA THR A 376 13.27 1.88 2.07
C THR A 376 12.22 1.70 0.97
N CYS A 377 12.53 2.09 -0.27
CA CYS A 377 11.69 1.75 -1.43
C CYS A 377 11.71 0.22 -1.63
N HIS A 378 10.70 -0.46 -1.10
CA HIS A 378 10.50 -1.88 -1.33
C HIS A 378 9.65 -2.11 -2.59
N MET A 379 10.30 -2.12 -3.75
CA MET A 379 9.66 -2.48 -5.03
C MET A 379 9.13 -3.92 -5.06
N GLY A 380 9.46 -4.76 -4.09
CA GLY A 380 9.14 -6.19 -4.10
C GLY A 380 9.59 -6.87 -5.39
N LYS A 381 9.01 -8.03 -5.68
CA LYS A 381 9.24 -8.76 -6.91
C LYS A 381 8.67 -8.02 -8.11
N THR A 382 9.52 -7.47 -8.98
CA THR A 382 9.12 -6.64 -10.12
C THR A 382 9.91 -6.92 -11.39
N ASP A 383 9.22 -7.02 -12.52
CA ASP A 383 9.79 -7.13 -13.86
C ASP A 383 9.55 -5.85 -14.65
N ILE A 384 10.61 -5.31 -15.26
CA ILE A 384 10.52 -4.12 -16.12
C ILE A 384 11.14 -4.43 -17.48
N VAL A 385 10.35 -4.31 -18.55
CA VAL A 385 10.82 -4.46 -19.92
C VAL A 385 10.80 -3.11 -20.62
N TYR A 386 11.97 -2.59 -20.97
CA TYR A 386 12.09 -1.38 -21.80
C TYR A 386 12.07 -1.74 -23.27
N VAL A 387 11.16 -1.12 -24.04
CA VAL A 387 11.04 -1.27 -25.50
C VAL A 387 11.34 0.08 -26.13
N VAL A 388 12.48 0.20 -26.81
CA VAL A 388 13.07 1.49 -27.19
C VAL A 388 13.26 1.59 -28.69
N ASP A 389 12.80 2.70 -29.28
CA ASP A 389 13.08 3.04 -30.67
C ASP A 389 14.53 3.52 -30.84
N VAL A 390 15.28 2.87 -31.74
CA VAL A 390 16.67 3.24 -32.10
C VAL A 390 16.83 3.63 -33.58
N SER A 391 15.73 3.95 -34.27
CA SER A 391 15.71 4.31 -35.69
C SER A 391 16.33 5.69 -36.01
N GLN A 392 16.60 5.97 -37.29
CA GLN A 392 17.05 7.32 -37.72
C GLN A 392 16.00 8.41 -37.45
N THR A 393 14.72 8.07 -37.23
CA THR A 393 13.69 9.07 -36.89
C THR A 393 13.85 9.55 -35.46
N ALA A 394 14.13 8.62 -34.53
CA ALA A 394 14.60 8.96 -33.19
C ALA A 394 15.87 9.85 -33.22
N GLU A 395 16.72 9.64 -34.22
CA GLU A 395 17.90 10.47 -34.46
C GLU A 395 17.59 11.84 -35.12
N ARG A 396 16.63 11.94 -36.06
CA ARG A 396 16.32 13.21 -36.75
C ARG A 396 15.68 14.25 -35.85
N LEU A 397 14.85 13.82 -34.91
CA LEU A 397 14.25 14.69 -33.88
C LEU A 397 15.30 15.27 -32.94
N SER A 398 16.37 14.53 -32.77
CA SER A 398 17.50 14.95 -31.97
C SER A 398 18.50 15.79 -32.81
N ARG A 399 18.56 15.60 -34.14
CA ARG A 399 19.36 16.45 -35.08
C ARG A 399 18.87 17.88 -35.31
N PHE A 400 17.61 18.25 -35.02
CA PHE A 400 17.12 19.63 -35.24
C PHE A 400 17.62 20.66 -34.21
N GLN A 401 18.39 20.24 -33.20
CA GLN A 401 19.11 21.12 -32.28
C GLN A 401 20.55 20.62 -32.05
N PHE A 402 21.49 21.06 -32.89
CA PHE A 402 22.95 21.07 -32.69
C PHE A 402 23.58 19.87 -31.94
N THR A 403 24.00 18.85 -32.70
CA THR A 403 25.08 17.88 -32.42
C THR A 403 25.17 17.28 -30.99
N GLY A 404 24.57 16.10 -30.77
CA GLY A 404 25.11 15.09 -29.83
C GLY A 404 24.12 14.11 -29.20
N ASP A 405 23.50 13.21 -29.97
CA ASP A 405 22.08 12.95 -29.74
C ASP A 405 21.55 11.52 -29.55
N PHE A 406 22.24 10.45 -29.97
CA PHE A 406 21.92 9.11 -29.46
C PHE A 406 22.34 8.95 -27.99
N SER A 407 23.35 9.72 -27.57
CA SER A 407 23.82 9.79 -26.19
C SER A 407 22.77 10.31 -25.22
N ARG A 408 21.82 11.15 -25.65
CA ARG A 408 20.75 11.66 -24.77
C ARG A 408 19.72 10.58 -24.44
N LEU A 409 19.34 9.77 -25.44
CA LEU A 409 18.51 8.59 -25.23
C LEU A 409 19.22 7.58 -24.30
N LYS A 410 20.50 7.26 -24.57
CA LYS A 410 21.30 6.38 -23.70
C LYS A 410 21.41 6.93 -22.27
N ASN A 411 21.73 8.20 -22.10
CA ASN A 411 21.86 8.83 -20.78
C ASN A 411 20.51 8.86 -20.06
N GLY A 412 19.41 9.14 -20.76
CA GLY A 412 18.07 9.10 -20.18
C GLY A 412 17.69 7.69 -19.72
N LEU A 413 17.94 6.66 -20.54
CA LEU A 413 17.71 5.26 -20.17
C LEU A 413 18.62 4.77 -19.05
N ALA A 414 19.90 5.18 -19.04
CA ALA A 414 20.83 4.87 -17.96
C ALA A 414 20.31 5.44 -16.63
N LYS A 415 19.88 6.71 -16.63
CA LYS A 415 19.28 7.34 -15.46
C LYS A 415 17.97 6.69 -15.03
N MET A 416 17.16 6.18 -15.95
CA MET A 416 15.96 5.40 -15.62
C MET A 416 16.30 4.12 -14.87
N ILE A 417 17.34 3.43 -15.32
CA ILE A 417 17.86 2.22 -14.69
C ILE A 417 18.45 2.57 -13.32
N ASP A 418 19.22 3.65 -13.21
CA ASP A 418 19.83 4.13 -11.97
C ASP A 418 18.78 4.48 -10.89
N ILE A 419 17.64 5.07 -11.27
CA ILE A 419 16.54 5.38 -10.34
C ILE A 419 15.95 4.10 -9.71
N VAL A 420 16.03 2.97 -10.42
CA VAL A 420 15.61 1.66 -9.91
C VAL A 420 16.77 0.93 -9.19
N GLN A 421 18.03 1.34 -9.43
CA GLN A 421 19.24 0.89 -8.74
C GLN A 421 19.55 1.74 -7.49
N ASP A 422 18.59 2.00 -6.60
CA ASP A 422 18.93 2.69 -5.35
C ASP A 422 20.18 2.02 -4.71
N PRO A 423 21.32 2.73 -4.56
CA PRO A 423 22.57 2.13 -4.14
C PRO A 423 22.53 1.63 -2.69
N SER A 424 21.48 1.94 -1.93
CA SER A 424 21.20 1.38 -0.61
C SER A 424 20.56 -0.02 -0.64
N VAL A 425 20.12 -0.50 -1.82
CA VAL A 425 19.47 -1.80 -1.98
C VAL A 425 19.95 -2.47 -3.27
N SER A 426 20.93 -3.37 -3.16
CA SER A 426 21.01 -4.47 -4.12
C SER A 426 19.69 -5.24 -4.01
N ASN A 427 18.77 -5.02 -4.95
CA ASN A 427 17.44 -5.62 -4.91
C ASN A 427 17.41 -6.88 -5.79
N PRO A 428 17.59 -8.09 -5.23
CA PRO A 428 17.52 -9.35 -6.01
C PRO A 428 16.11 -9.65 -6.55
N ASP A 429 15.10 -8.87 -6.14
CA ASP A 429 13.70 -9.04 -6.53
C ASP A 429 13.30 -8.16 -7.73
N VAL A 430 14.20 -7.37 -8.32
CA VAL A 430 13.91 -6.60 -9.55
C VAL A 430 14.67 -7.16 -10.75
N ARG A 431 13.93 -7.52 -11.81
CA ARG A 431 14.49 -8.02 -13.07
C ARG A 431 14.20 -7.03 -14.19
N MET A 432 15.18 -6.82 -15.07
CA MET A 432 15.08 -5.88 -16.17
C MET A 432 15.39 -6.53 -17.51
N GLY A 433 14.61 -6.15 -18.52
CA GLY A 433 14.82 -6.48 -19.92
C GLY A 433 14.88 -5.22 -20.77
N LEU A 434 15.62 -5.31 -21.86
CA LEU A 434 15.78 -4.22 -22.82
C LEU A 434 15.65 -4.78 -24.23
N ILE A 435 14.69 -4.23 -24.99
CA ILE A 435 14.41 -4.57 -26.39
C ILE A 435 14.56 -3.29 -27.21
N ALA A 436 15.46 -3.31 -28.19
CA ALA A 436 15.66 -2.21 -29.12
C ALA A 436 15.00 -2.54 -30.47
N TYR A 437 14.38 -1.55 -31.12
CA TYR A 437 13.76 -1.75 -32.43
C TYR A 437 14.00 -0.60 -33.42
N SER A 438 14.04 -0.95 -34.71
CA SER A 438 14.07 -0.06 -35.87
C SER A 438 13.21 -0.69 -36.99
N ASP A 439 13.82 -1.08 -38.10
CA ASP A 439 13.31 -1.97 -39.15
C ASP A 439 13.22 -3.45 -38.72
N THR A 440 14.04 -3.85 -37.75
CA THR A 440 14.00 -5.14 -37.05
C THR A 440 14.05 -4.89 -35.54
N TYR A 441 13.88 -5.93 -34.71
CA TYR A 441 14.05 -5.80 -33.26
C TYR A 441 15.13 -6.74 -32.74
N ARG A 442 15.76 -6.35 -31.63
CA ARG A 442 16.75 -7.15 -30.93
C ARG A 442 16.49 -7.10 -29.43
N ILE A 443 16.39 -8.26 -28.81
CA ILE A 443 16.43 -8.40 -27.35
C ILE A 443 17.90 -8.20 -26.94
N ILE A 444 18.17 -7.11 -26.25
CA ILE A 444 19.50 -6.78 -25.74
C ILE A 444 19.73 -7.51 -24.42
N THR A 445 18.73 -7.46 -23.53
CA THR A 445 18.71 -8.16 -22.23
C THR A 445 17.33 -8.77 -22.01
N ASP A 446 17.31 -10.00 -21.51
CA ASP A 446 16.09 -10.76 -21.22
C ASP A 446 15.87 -10.87 -19.70
N VAL A 447 14.64 -10.60 -19.25
CA VAL A 447 14.21 -10.71 -17.85
C VAL A 447 14.37 -12.12 -17.26
N THR A 448 14.46 -13.15 -18.11
CA THR A 448 14.58 -14.57 -17.69
C THR A 448 16.02 -15.05 -17.49
N ARG A 449 17.02 -14.29 -17.96
CA ARG A 449 18.44 -14.72 -17.97
C ARG A 449 19.34 -13.94 -17.03
N PHE A 450 18.96 -12.72 -16.65
CA PHE A 450 19.84 -11.79 -15.94
C PHE A 450 19.16 -11.27 -14.68
N ASN A 451 19.84 -11.43 -13.55
CA ASN A 451 19.38 -11.03 -12.22
C ASN A 451 20.14 -9.80 -11.69
N SER A 452 20.84 -9.04 -12.54
CA SER A 452 21.53 -7.84 -12.08
C SER A 452 21.18 -6.62 -12.91
N VAL A 453 20.77 -5.57 -12.22
CA VAL A 453 20.46 -4.27 -12.82
C VAL A 453 21.71 -3.64 -13.45
N ASN A 454 22.92 -4.01 -12.99
CA ASN A 454 24.22 -3.60 -13.54
C ASN A 454 24.45 -4.09 -14.98
N GLU A 455 23.96 -5.28 -15.32
CA GLU A 455 24.00 -5.80 -16.70
C GLU A 455 23.07 -5.02 -17.62
N SER A 456 21.96 -4.49 -17.10
CA SER A 456 21.03 -3.64 -17.86
C SER A 456 21.59 -2.25 -18.11
N ALA A 457 22.32 -1.65 -17.15
CA ALA A 457 23.07 -0.41 -17.36
C ALA A 457 24.15 -0.58 -18.45
N THR A 458 24.89 -1.70 -18.40
CA THR A 458 25.88 -2.06 -19.44
C THR A 458 25.21 -2.30 -20.81
N ALA A 459 24.01 -2.88 -20.83
CA ALA A 459 23.25 -3.13 -22.05
C ALA A 459 22.79 -1.83 -22.74
N VAL A 460 22.48 -0.77 -21.97
CA VAL A 460 22.15 0.56 -22.52
C VAL A 460 23.36 1.16 -23.25
N GLU A 461 24.57 1.00 -22.72
CA GLU A 461 25.79 1.45 -23.41
C GLU A 461 25.99 0.73 -24.75
N GLN A 462 25.59 -0.54 -24.83
CA GLN A 462 25.71 -1.39 -26.02
C GLN A 462 24.53 -1.26 -27.01
N LEU A 463 23.58 -0.35 -26.77
CA LEU A 463 22.44 -0.17 -27.65
C LEU A 463 22.88 0.07 -29.10
N PRO A 464 22.39 -0.75 -30.06
CA PRO A 464 22.77 -0.64 -31.46
C PRO A 464 22.15 0.61 -32.07
N TYR A 465 22.87 1.18 -33.03
CA TYR A 465 22.40 2.31 -33.81
C TYR A 465 21.60 1.85 -35.04
N GLY A 466 20.41 2.40 -35.25
CA GLY A 466 19.58 2.13 -36.42
C GLY A 466 19.92 3.03 -37.61
N ILE A 467 20.36 2.42 -38.72
CA ILE A 467 20.64 3.10 -40.00
C ILE A 467 19.40 3.23 -40.89
N THR A 468 18.19 3.00 -40.39
CA THR A 468 16.95 3.03 -41.18
C THR A 468 15.94 4.05 -40.65
N PRO A 469 15.18 4.76 -41.52
CA PRO A 469 14.19 5.76 -41.10
C PRO A 469 12.90 5.18 -40.49
N SER A 470 12.63 3.88 -40.59
CA SER A 470 11.37 3.30 -40.14
C SER A 470 11.49 2.67 -38.75
N GLY A 471 10.56 3.00 -37.85
CA GLY A 471 10.30 2.30 -36.59
C GLY A 471 9.37 1.09 -36.75
N ALA A 472 9.43 0.40 -37.90
CA ALA A 472 8.42 -0.57 -38.33
C ALA A 472 8.35 -1.86 -37.49
N ALA A 473 9.34 -2.12 -36.61
CA ALA A 473 9.44 -3.35 -35.83
C ALA A 473 8.89 -3.27 -34.40
N LEU A 474 8.18 -2.20 -34.02
CA LEU A 474 7.57 -2.08 -32.68
C LEU A 474 6.63 -3.27 -32.35
N ILE A 475 5.74 -3.63 -33.27
CA ILE A 475 4.78 -4.73 -33.05
C ILE A 475 5.51 -6.08 -32.89
N PRO A 476 6.43 -6.48 -33.81
CA PRO A 476 7.26 -7.67 -33.60
C PRO A 476 8.05 -7.66 -32.29
N ALA A 477 8.57 -6.50 -31.86
CA ALA A 477 9.26 -6.36 -30.58
C ALA A 477 8.33 -6.65 -29.40
N LEU A 478 7.11 -6.10 -29.40
CA LEU A 478 6.10 -6.35 -28.37
C LEU A 478 5.60 -7.82 -28.39
N GLN A 479 5.50 -8.43 -29.58
CA GLN A 479 5.14 -9.85 -29.73
C GLN A 479 6.20 -10.81 -29.18
N SER A 480 7.47 -10.38 -29.19
CA SER A 480 8.57 -11.17 -28.62
C SER A 480 8.51 -11.27 -27.09
N ILE A 481 7.73 -10.39 -26.44
CA ILE A 481 7.44 -10.47 -25.01
C ILE A 481 6.51 -11.68 -24.81
N MET A 482 7.11 -12.78 -24.35
CA MET A 482 6.42 -14.05 -24.08
C MET A 482 5.36 -13.85 -22.96
N THR A 483 4.40 -14.76 -22.88
CA THR A 483 3.64 -14.96 -21.62
C THR A 483 4.66 -15.17 -20.49
N PRO A 484 4.44 -14.64 -19.28
CA PRO A 484 5.33 -14.87 -18.15
C PRO A 484 5.29 -16.35 -17.76
N ALA A 485 6.00 -17.19 -18.50
CA ALA A 485 6.63 -18.36 -17.92
C ALA A 485 7.68 -17.78 -16.98
N VAL A 486 7.61 -18.14 -15.70
CA VAL A 486 8.58 -17.79 -14.63
C VAL A 486 8.14 -16.62 -13.73
N VAL A 487 7.38 -17.04 -12.70
CA VAL A 487 7.08 -16.47 -11.37
C VAL A 487 5.83 -15.58 -11.25
N SER A 488 4.73 -16.22 -10.84
CA SER A 488 3.41 -15.62 -10.47
C SER A 488 3.44 -14.58 -9.33
N ASN A 489 4.63 -14.16 -8.88
CA ASN A 489 4.79 -13.26 -7.74
C ASN A 489 5.46 -11.92 -8.13
N TYR A 490 5.67 -11.64 -9.43
CA TYR A 490 6.32 -10.40 -9.90
C TYR A 490 5.31 -9.42 -10.53
N ARG A 491 5.35 -8.14 -10.12
CA ARG A 491 4.65 -7.04 -10.80
C ARG A 491 5.34 -6.75 -12.13
N SER A 492 4.61 -6.76 -13.24
CA SER A 492 5.23 -6.72 -14.57
C SER A 492 4.88 -5.45 -15.36
N TYR A 493 5.90 -4.73 -15.82
CA TYR A 493 5.77 -3.47 -16.56
C TYR A 493 6.43 -3.55 -17.95
N VAL A 494 5.78 -2.98 -18.95
CA VAL A 494 6.36 -2.74 -20.28
C VAL A 494 6.41 -1.24 -20.52
N THR A 495 7.62 -0.69 -20.64
CA THR A 495 7.84 0.74 -20.87
C THR A 495 8.30 0.99 -22.30
N ILE A 496 7.45 1.63 -23.08
CA ILE A 496 7.70 1.97 -24.49
C ILE A 496 8.27 3.39 -24.54
N VAL A 497 9.45 3.56 -25.12
CA VAL A 497 10.10 4.86 -25.33
C VAL A 497 10.25 5.07 -26.83
N ALA A 498 9.47 5.98 -27.41
CA ALA A 498 9.41 6.14 -28.86
C ALA A 498 9.04 7.57 -29.30
N PRO A 499 9.49 8.01 -30.49
CA PRO A 499 8.94 9.18 -31.16
C PRO A 499 7.44 9.06 -31.45
N GLU A 500 6.72 10.19 -31.51
CA GLU A 500 5.29 10.18 -31.84
C GLU A 500 5.00 9.54 -33.22
N SER A 501 5.88 9.73 -34.22
CA SER A 501 5.67 9.14 -35.56
C SER A 501 5.71 7.61 -35.56
N SER A 502 6.58 7.00 -34.75
CA SER A 502 6.72 5.54 -34.66
C SER A 502 5.52 4.85 -34.01
N LEU A 503 4.74 5.59 -33.22
CA LEU A 503 3.55 5.07 -32.54
C LEU A 503 2.31 5.08 -33.45
N VAL A 504 2.33 5.84 -34.55
CA VAL A 504 1.14 6.10 -35.38
C VAL A 504 1.13 5.30 -36.69
N THR A 505 2.26 4.71 -37.11
CA THR A 505 2.36 3.98 -38.39
C THR A 505 1.47 2.74 -38.50
N SER A 506 0.94 2.21 -37.39
CA SER A 506 0.11 0.99 -37.38
C SER A 506 -0.86 0.92 -36.18
N MET A 507 -1.62 2.01 -35.95
CA MET A 507 -2.47 2.21 -34.77
C MET A 507 -3.32 1.00 -34.37
N THR A 508 -4.13 0.44 -35.29
CA THR A 508 -5.04 -0.68 -34.99
C THR A 508 -4.31 -1.97 -34.60
N SER A 509 -3.16 -2.22 -35.23
CA SER A 509 -2.35 -3.42 -34.94
C SER A 509 -1.57 -3.26 -33.63
N LEU A 510 -1.12 -2.04 -33.33
CA LEU A 510 -0.47 -1.70 -32.07
C LEU A 510 -1.46 -1.80 -30.90
N GLU A 511 -2.66 -1.23 -31.01
CA GLU A 511 -3.70 -1.33 -29.98
C GLU A 511 -4.07 -2.78 -29.65
N ARG A 512 -4.18 -3.63 -30.68
CA ARG A 512 -4.44 -5.06 -30.50
C ARG A 512 -3.33 -5.73 -29.69
N GLU A 513 -2.08 -5.43 -30.01
CA GLU A 513 -0.92 -6.01 -29.34
C GLU A 513 -0.78 -5.52 -27.89
N LEU A 514 -1.02 -4.23 -27.64
CA LEU A 514 -1.02 -3.67 -26.29
C LEU A 514 -2.18 -4.22 -25.45
N THR A 515 -3.33 -4.47 -26.06
CA THR A 515 -4.47 -5.14 -25.40
C THR A 515 -4.11 -6.58 -25.02
N ARG A 516 -3.38 -7.30 -25.88
CA ARG A 516 -2.85 -8.64 -25.54
C ARG A 516 -1.95 -8.59 -24.31
N LEU A 517 -0.97 -7.68 -24.27
CA LEU A 517 -0.05 -7.54 -23.14
C LEU A 517 -0.77 -7.15 -21.84
N LYS A 518 -1.73 -6.22 -21.91
CA LYS A 518 -2.59 -5.87 -20.77
C LYS A 518 -3.39 -7.08 -20.26
N GLY A 519 -3.92 -7.90 -21.17
CA GLY A 519 -4.63 -9.15 -20.84
C GLY A 519 -3.73 -10.22 -20.21
N LEU A 520 -2.41 -10.13 -20.40
CA LEU A 520 -1.42 -10.99 -19.74
C LEU A 520 -0.95 -10.45 -18.38
N GLY A 521 -1.49 -9.31 -17.92
CA GLY A 521 -1.15 -8.71 -16.62
C GLY A 521 -0.04 -7.66 -16.66
N TYR A 522 0.46 -7.27 -17.84
CA TYR A 522 1.45 -6.20 -17.94
C TYR A 522 0.81 -4.81 -17.81
N THR A 523 1.44 -3.95 -17.01
CA THR A 523 1.16 -2.51 -17.02
C THR A 523 1.98 -1.83 -18.11
N ILE A 524 1.29 -1.14 -19.03
CA ILE A 524 1.93 -0.46 -20.17
C ILE A 524 2.19 0.99 -19.83
N VAL A 525 3.45 1.39 -19.93
CA VAL A 525 3.94 2.76 -19.80
C VAL A 525 4.38 3.24 -21.17
N VAL A 526 3.95 4.43 -21.57
CA VAL A 526 4.29 5.02 -22.87
C VAL A 526 4.94 6.36 -22.65
N ILE A 527 6.16 6.51 -23.15
CA ILE A 527 6.92 7.75 -23.16
C ILE A 527 7.08 8.17 -24.63
N ALA A 528 6.21 9.08 -25.06
CA ALA A 528 6.21 9.64 -26.41
C ALA A 528 7.10 10.88 -26.47
N VAL A 529 7.96 10.99 -27.48
CA VAL A 529 8.83 12.15 -27.71
C VAL A 529 8.28 13.01 -28.85
N LYS A 530 7.95 14.27 -28.56
CA LYS A 530 7.27 15.19 -29.49
C LYS A 530 8.01 15.41 -30.80
N GLU A 531 7.24 15.50 -31.89
CA GLU A 531 7.73 15.88 -33.22
C GLU A 531 7.09 17.19 -33.71
N SER A 532 7.76 17.90 -34.62
CA SER A 532 7.27 19.16 -35.20
C SER A 532 6.09 18.91 -36.16
N GLY A 533 4.90 18.87 -35.59
CA GLY A 533 3.64 18.59 -36.28
C GLY A 533 2.74 17.81 -35.34
N SER A 534 1.95 18.53 -34.54
CA SER A 534 1.23 17.99 -33.39
C SER A 534 0.36 16.79 -33.76
N LEU A 535 0.74 15.60 -33.28
CA LEU A 535 -0.19 14.48 -33.17
C LEU A 535 -1.14 14.72 -31.98
N ASP A 536 -2.34 14.16 -32.08
CA ASP A 536 -3.33 14.26 -31.00
C ASP A 536 -2.85 13.47 -29.77
N GLN A 537 -2.60 14.21 -28.69
CA GLN A 537 -2.09 13.67 -27.43
C GLN A 537 -3.02 12.61 -26.83
N LEU A 538 -4.34 12.73 -27.06
CA LEU A 538 -5.34 11.79 -26.58
C LEU A 538 -5.22 10.43 -27.28
N THR A 539 -4.90 10.43 -28.57
CA THR A 539 -4.64 9.21 -29.33
C THR A 539 -3.45 8.42 -28.79
N LEU A 540 -2.33 9.09 -28.50
CA LEU A 540 -1.12 8.43 -27.96
C LEU A 540 -1.31 7.94 -26.53
N GLN A 541 -2.11 8.66 -25.74
CA GLN A 541 -2.43 8.29 -24.36
C GLN A 541 -3.20 6.96 -24.25
N ARG A 542 -3.96 6.57 -25.27
CA ARG A 542 -4.70 5.28 -25.33
C ARG A 542 -3.78 4.05 -25.32
N TYR A 543 -2.52 4.21 -25.73
CA TYR A 543 -1.55 3.11 -25.74
C TYR A 543 -1.09 2.72 -24.33
N ALA A 544 -1.01 3.68 -23.41
CA ALA A 544 -0.69 3.41 -22.01
C ALA A 544 -1.81 2.66 -21.28
N SER A 545 -1.52 2.07 -20.11
CA SER A 545 -2.54 1.51 -19.21
C SER A 545 -3.35 2.58 -18.47
N GLY A 546 -3.10 3.85 -18.75
CA GLY A 546 -3.87 5.00 -18.28
C GLY A 546 -3.08 6.32 -18.44
N PRO A 547 -3.73 7.48 -18.25
CA PRO A 547 -3.13 8.81 -18.32
C PRO A 547 -1.87 8.93 -17.44
N LYS A 548 -1.90 8.32 -16.26
CA LYS A 548 -0.80 8.30 -15.30
C LYS A 548 0.41 7.45 -15.71
N PHE A 549 0.27 6.67 -16.78
CA PHE A 549 1.35 5.87 -17.37
C PHE A 549 1.74 6.39 -18.76
N PHE A 550 1.23 7.56 -19.14
CA PHE A 550 1.55 8.23 -20.39
C PHE A 550 2.36 9.49 -20.10
N TYR A 551 3.49 9.61 -20.77
CA TYR A 551 4.37 10.77 -20.67
C TYR A 551 4.64 11.28 -22.07
N ASN A 552 4.31 12.54 -22.31
CA ASN A 552 4.66 13.22 -23.56
C ASN A 552 5.78 14.22 -23.28
N ILE A 553 7.00 13.88 -23.68
CA ILE A 553 8.21 14.67 -23.42
C ILE A 553 8.64 15.45 -24.67
N PRO A 554 9.12 16.70 -24.54
CA PRO A 554 9.50 17.49 -25.70
C PRO A 554 10.82 17.03 -26.34
N GLN A 555 11.69 16.35 -25.58
CA GLN A 555 12.97 15.81 -26.06
C GLN A 555 13.47 14.68 -25.15
N TYR A 556 14.38 13.85 -25.64
CA TYR A 556 14.97 12.73 -24.88
C TYR A 556 15.72 13.16 -23.59
N ALA A 557 16.15 14.43 -23.49
CA ALA A 557 16.77 14.94 -22.26
C ALA A 557 15.80 14.96 -21.05
N ASP A 558 14.50 14.96 -21.30
CA ASP A 558 13.46 14.98 -20.27
C ASP A 558 12.98 13.57 -19.86
N LEU A 559 13.57 12.52 -20.45
CA LEU A 559 13.23 11.13 -20.18
C LEU A 559 13.40 10.78 -18.69
N GLU A 560 14.44 11.33 -18.05
CA GLU A 560 14.69 11.19 -16.62
C GLU A 560 13.55 11.79 -15.77
N ALA A 561 13.03 12.96 -16.13
CA ALA A 561 11.95 13.61 -15.39
C ALA A 561 10.63 12.84 -15.51
N ALA A 562 10.32 12.32 -16.70
CA ALA A 562 9.14 11.48 -16.94
C ALA A 562 9.17 10.19 -16.11
N THR A 563 10.35 9.59 -15.97
CA THR A 563 10.51 8.26 -15.38
C THR A 563 10.68 8.29 -13.89
N LYS A 564 11.24 9.36 -13.35
CA LYS A 564 11.23 9.63 -11.91
C LYS A 564 9.80 9.70 -11.34
N ASN A 565 8.86 10.33 -12.04
CA ASN A 565 7.44 10.36 -11.63
C ASN A 565 6.81 8.96 -11.70
N PHE A 566 7.17 8.17 -12.71
CA PHE A 566 6.71 6.78 -12.82
C PHE A 566 7.29 5.90 -11.68
N THR A 567 8.60 5.95 -11.47
CA THR A 567 9.29 5.07 -10.52
C THR A 567 8.94 5.39 -9.08
N ARG A 568 8.97 6.68 -8.68
CA ARG A 568 8.65 7.07 -7.30
C ARG A 568 7.16 6.91 -6.97
N ASP A 569 6.27 7.38 -7.83
CA ASP A 569 4.84 7.46 -7.50
C ASP A 569 4.06 6.16 -7.81
N ARG A 570 4.68 5.20 -8.51
CA ARG A 570 4.01 3.96 -8.99
C ARG A 570 4.79 2.67 -8.81
N LEU A 571 6.12 2.70 -8.77
CA LEU A 571 6.94 1.51 -8.46
C LEU A 571 7.29 1.40 -6.97
N CYS A 572 7.54 2.54 -6.29
CA CYS A 572 7.87 2.59 -4.86
C CYS A 572 6.67 2.72 -3.91
N ASP A 573 5.50 3.14 -4.39
CA ASP A 573 4.30 3.33 -3.57
C ASP A 573 3.46 2.04 -3.50
N ALA A 574 3.35 1.45 -2.31
CA ALA A 574 2.50 0.29 -2.05
C ALA A 574 1.00 0.57 -2.28
N THR A 575 0.60 1.81 -2.65
CA THR A 575 -0.81 2.17 -2.92
C THR A 575 -1.16 2.42 -4.39
N GLY A 576 -0.32 1.99 -5.34
CA GLY A 576 -0.54 2.13 -6.78
C GLY A 576 -1.95 1.72 -7.25
N LEU A 577 -2.71 2.68 -7.78
CA LEU A 577 -4.15 2.66 -8.19
C LEU A 577 -5.16 3.01 -7.09
N CYS A 578 -4.79 2.99 -5.82
CA CYS A 578 -5.72 3.15 -4.71
C CYS A 578 -5.42 4.34 -3.80
N ALA A 579 -4.36 5.10 -4.06
CA ALA A 579 -3.94 6.28 -3.30
C ALA A 579 -5.07 7.30 -2.98
N ASP A 580 -6.06 7.49 -3.87
CA ASP A 580 -7.16 8.46 -3.70
C ASP A 580 -8.50 7.84 -3.27
N SER A 581 -8.49 6.59 -2.78
CA SER A 581 -9.72 5.83 -2.53
C SER A 581 -10.51 6.34 -1.33
N GLY A 582 -9.82 6.96 -0.36
CA GLY A 582 -10.31 7.16 1.00
C GLY A 582 -10.53 5.83 1.74
N HIS A 583 -10.52 5.86 3.07
CA HIS A 583 -10.94 4.73 3.89
C HIS A 583 -12.45 4.82 4.15
N LEU A 584 -13.23 3.87 3.62
CA LEU A 584 -14.56 3.60 4.18
C LEU A 584 -14.36 2.69 5.40
N ALA A 585 -15.28 2.75 6.37
CA ALA A 585 -15.18 2.14 7.71
C ALA A 585 -14.90 0.61 7.78
N ASN A 586 -14.78 -0.07 6.64
CA ASN A 586 -14.62 -1.52 6.54
C ASN A 586 -13.30 -1.93 5.85
N GLY A 587 -12.29 -1.04 5.79
CA GLY A 587 -11.03 -1.32 5.09
C GLY A 587 -11.18 -1.38 3.56
N VAL A 588 -12.20 -0.71 2.99
CA VAL A 588 -12.43 -0.69 1.54
C VAL A 588 -12.52 0.76 1.04
N GLY A 589 -11.85 1.08 -0.04
CA GLY A 589 -11.94 2.36 -0.73
C GLY A 589 -12.33 2.18 -2.20
N VAL A 590 -12.78 3.25 -2.85
CA VAL A 590 -13.08 3.23 -4.29
C VAL A 590 -12.53 4.45 -5.02
N VAL A 591 -11.94 4.24 -6.19
CA VAL A 591 -11.46 5.31 -7.08
C VAL A 591 -11.96 5.13 -8.51
N ALA A 592 -11.98 6.21 -9.27
CA ALA A 592 -12.28 6.14 -10.70
C ALA A 592 -11.23 5.31 -11.44
N HIS A 593 -11.68 4.51 -12.40
CA HIS A 593 -10.75 3.82 -13.29
C HIS A 593 -10.06 4.85 -14.19
N PRO A 594 -8.74 4.79 -14.36
CA PRO A 594 -7.97 5.89 -14.94
C PRO A 594 -8.24 6.12 -16.44
N ALA A 595 -8.91 5.19 -17.13
CA ALA A 595 -9.10 5.25 -18.59
C ALA A 595 -10.46 4.72 -19.08
N ASP A 596 -11.40 4.42 -18.18
CA ASP A 596 -12.67 3.79 -18.56
C ASP A 596 -13.77 4.22 -17.60
N CYS A 597 -14.65 5.13 -18.05
CA CYS A 597 -15.72 5.68 -17.21
C CYS A 597 -16.77 4.65 -16.82
N ASP A 598 -16.86 3.55 -17.55
CA ASP A 598 -17.76 2.45 -17.22
C ASP A 598 -17.16 1.56 -16.12
N LYS A 599 -15.98 1.91 -15.57
CA LYS A 599 -15.28 1.14 -14.55
C LYS A 599 -14.80 2.01 -13.39
N TYR A 600 -14.55 1.35 -12.28
CA TYR A 600 -13.90 1.92 -11.10
C TYR A 600 -13.02 0.87 -10.43
N ILE A 601 -12.15 1.28 -9.52
CA ILE A 601 -11.25 0.39 -8.79
C ILE A 601 -11.69 0.38 -7.34
N GLN A 602 -11.94 -0.81 -6.82
CA GLN A 602 -12.27 -1.06 -5.44
C GLN A 602 -11.04 -1.61 -4.72
N CYS A 603 -10.60 -0.91 -3.71
CA CYS A 603 -9.34 -1.10 -3.02
C CYS A 603 -9.61 -1.66 -1.64
N TYR A 604 -9.03 -2.79 -1.32
CA TYR A 604 -9.14 -3.45 -0.03
C TYR A 604 -7.84 -3.26 0.71
N TYR A 605 -7.96 -2.83 1.96
CA TYR A 605 -6.86 -2.51 2.86
C TYR A 605 -6.91 -3.49 4.02
N ASN A 606 -5.73 -3.94 4.44
CA ASN A 606 -5.62 -4.73 5.64
C ASN A 606 -5.82 -3.85 6.90
N GLU A 607 -5.85 -4.48 8.07
CA GLU A 607 -6.06 -3.80 9.36
C GLU A 607 -4.97 -2.77 9.71
N GLN A 608 -3.82 -2.79 9.03
CA GLN A 608 -2.75 -1.80 9.17
C GLN A 608 -2.83 -0.64 8.15
N GLY A 609 -3.88 -0.60 7.33
CA GLY A 609 -4.09 0.45 6.32
C GLY A 609 -3.26 0.30 5.04
N PHE A 610 -2.53 -0.81 4.88
CA PHE A 610 -1.81 -1.12 3.64
C PHE A 610 -2.75 -1.74 2.62
N LEU A 611 -2.57 -1.38 1.34
CA LEU A 611 -3.35 -1.93 0.23
C LEU A 611 -3.06 -3.44 0.11
N ASP A 612 -4.10 -4.24 0.33
CA ASP A 612 -4.05 -5.69 0.26
C ASP A 612 -4.44 -6.17 -1.15
N LEU A 613 -5.50 -5.58 -1.73
CA LEU A 613 -6.01 -5.97 -3.05
C LEU A 613 -6.74 -4.83 -3.77
N GLY A 614 -6.41 -4.57 -5.03
CA GLY A 614 -7.17 -3.66 -5.90
C GLY A 614 -7.96 -4.43 -6.97
N VAL A 615 -9.28 -4.26 -7.03
CA VAL A 615 -10.17 -4.96 -7.96
C VAL A 615 -10.85 -3.96 -8.89
N VAL A 616 -10.71 -4.17 -10.20
CA VAL A 616 -11.45 -3.38 -11.20
C VAL A 616 -12.90 -3.87 -11.24
N ARG A 617 -13.85 -2.94 -11.09
CA ARG A 617 -15.30 -3.17 -11.12
C ARG A 617 -15.92 -2.43 -12.30
N GLN A 618 -16.93 -3.03 -12.90
CA GLN A 618 -17.75 -2.40 -13.93
C GLN A 618 -18.93 -1.69 -13.27
N CYS A 619 -19.20 -0.45 -13.67
CA CYS A 619 -20.46 0.22 -13.35
C CYS A 619 -21.64 -0.51 -14.02
N PRO A 620 -22.84 -0.43 -13.42
CA PRO A 620 -24.04 -0.97 -14.05
C PRO A 620 -24.21 -0.40 -15.47
N MET A 621 -24.70 -1.23 -16.36
CA MET A 621 -24.73 -0.93 -17.77
C MET A 621 -25.55 0.34 -18.05
N GLY A 622 -24.95 1.29 -18.76
CA GLY A 622 -25.56 2.60 -19.01
C GLY A 622 -25.24 3.68 -17.96
N LEU A 623 -24.32 3.44 -17.01
CA LEU A 623 -23.85 4.41 -16.01
C LEU A 623 -22.32 4.60 -16.06
N HIS A 624 -21.86 5.77 -15.62
CA HIS A 624 -20.44 6.09 -15.44
C HIS A 624 -20.11 6.27 -13.96
N PHE A 625 -18.86 5.99 -13.59
CA PHE A 625 -18.40 6.22 -12.22
C PHE A 625 -18.21 7.72 -11.94
N ASN A 626 -18.87 8.19 -10.87
CA ASN A 626 -18.75 9.54 -10.35
C ASN A 626 -17.72 9.56 -9.22
N SER A 627 -16.58 10.19 -9.48
CA SER A 627 -15.47 10.30 -8.53
C SER A 627 -15.77 11.18 -7.32
N ALA A 628 -16.72 12.12 -7.42
CA ALA A 628 -17.11 13.00 -6.31
C ALA A 628 -18.05 12.30 -5.33
N THR A 629 -19.02 11.54 -5.83
CA THR A 629 -19.98 10.79 -5.00
C THR A 629 -19.55 9.35 -4.72
N LYS A 630 -18.44 8.91 -5.33
CA LYS A 630 -17.87 7.55 -5.22
C LYS A 630 -18.87 6.44 -5.61
N THR A 631 -19.73 6.71 -6.58
CA THR A 631 -20.84 5.83 -7.00
C THR A 631 -21.04 5.88 -8.52
N CYS A 632 -21.73 4.90 -9.11
CA CYS A 632 -22.08 4.95 -10.53
C CYS A 632 -23.36 5.78 -10.72
N SER A 633 -23.30 6.81 -11.56
CA SER A 633 -24.42 7.70 -11.88
C SER A 633 -24.60 7.84 -13.39
N LYS A 634 -25.67 8.51 -13.82
CA LYS A 634 -25.86 8.80 -15.23
C LYS A 634 -24.69 9.63 -15.78
N PRO A 635 -24.29 9.47 -17.05
CA PRO A 635 -23.12 10.15 -17.62
C PRO A 635 -23.10 11.67 -17.43
N ASP A 636 -24.24 12.34 -17.62
CA ASP A 636 -24.44 13.78 -17.42
C ASP A 636 -24.20 14.24 -15.97
N GLN A 637 -24.47 13.38 -15.00
CA GLN A 637 -24.26 13.61 -13.58
C GLN A 637 -22.86 13.18 -13.11
N ALA A 638 -22.31 12.14 -13.73
CA ALA A 638 -20.99 11.60 -13.41
C ALA A 638 -19.88 12.57 -13.81
N LYS A 639 -20.09 13.34 -14.89
CA LYS A 639 -19.11 14.29 -15.46
C LYS A 639 -17.71 13.69 -15.55
N CYS A 640 -17.64 12.45 -16.02
CA CYS A 640 -16.38 11.72 -16.10
C CYS A 640 -15.45 12.39 -17.11
N ALA A 641 -14.19 12.60 -16.74
CA ALA A 641 -13.20 13.26 -17.59
C ALA A 641 -12.68 12.40 -18.76
N TYR A 642 -13.06 11.11 -18.79
CA TYR A 642 -12.61 10.13 -19.78
C TYR A 642 -13.79 9.50 -20.55
N ASP A 643 -14.92 10.22 -20.62
CA ASP A 643 -16.09 9.77 -21.38
C ASP A 643 -15.70 9.78 -22.86
N ARG A 644 -15.80 8.62 -23.53
CA ARG A 644 -15.37 8.47 -24.93
C ARG A 644 -16.11 9.40 -25.89
N CYS A 645 -17.31 9.87 -25.51
CA CYS A 645 -18.06 10.85 -26.28
C CYS A 645 -17.50 12.28 -26.19
N GLN A 646 -16.57 12.57 -25.27
CA GLN A 646 -15.88 13.88 -25.21
C GLN A 646 -14.85 14.06 -26.33
N GLU A 647 -14.30 12.96 -26.85
CA GLU A 647 -13.24 12.97 -27.87
C GLU A 647 -13.77 12.70 -29.28
N SER A 648 -14.97 12.10 -29.42
CA SER A 648 -15.59 11.78 -30.72
C SER A 648 -17.11 11.75 -30.61
N CYS A 649 -17.81 12.17 -31.68
CA CYS A 649 -19.27 12.05 -31.78
C CYS A 649 -19.73 10.65 -32.28
N GLU A 650 -18.82 9.68 -32.41
CA GLU A 650 -19.15 8.36 -32.94
C GLU A 650 -19.75 7.41 -31.88
N GLN A 651 -20.82 6.72 -32.27
CA GLN A 651 -21.46 5.69 -31.46
C GLN A 651 -20.52 4.49 -31.24
N HIS A 652 -20.48 3.98 -30.02
CA HIS A 652 -19.60 2.87 -29.66
C HIS A 652 -20.25 1.86 -28.73
N LYS A 653 -19.77 0.62 -28.77
CA LYS A 653 -20.39 -0.52 -28.06
C LYS A 653 -20.14 -0.45 -26.55
N MET A 654 -21.13 -0.84 -25.73
CA MET A 654 -20.96 -0.99 -24.28
C MET A 654 -20.22 -2.29 -23.93
N SER A 655 -19.38 -2.25 -22.90
CA SER A 655 -18.69 -3.44 -22.39
C SER A 655 -19.69 -4.42 -21.77
N GLY A 656 -19.58 -5.71 -22.10
CA GLY A 656 -20.41 -6.77 -21.51
C GLY A 656 -21.81 -6.94 -22.12
N SER A 657 -22.14 -6.25 -23.21
CA SER A 657 -23.39 -6.48 -23.94
C SER A 657 -23.19 -6.43 -25.44
N CYS A 658 -23.81 -7.37 -26.15
CA CYS A 658 -23.83 -7.38 -27.60
C CYS A 658 -24.87 -6.41 -28.21
N ARG A 659 -25.93 -6.06 -27.47
CA ARG A 659 -27.04 -5.17 -27.93
C ARG A 659 -26.87 -3.71 -27.56
N ALA A 660 -26.18 -3.41 -26.45
CA ALA A 660 -26.13 -2.08 -25.89
C ALA A 660 -24.96 -1.24 -26.44
N TYR A 661 -25.21 0.05 -26.66
CA TYR A 661 -24.24 0.99 -27.20
C TYR A 661 -24.45 2.40 -26.66
N TRP A 662 -23.38 3.19 -26.69
CA TRP A 662 -23.37 4.60 -26.31
C TRP A 662 -23.58 5.46 -27.55
N ASP A 663 -24.55 6.37 -27.46
CA ASP A 663 -24.80 7.42 -28.45
C ASP A 663 -24.31 8.76 -27.92
N CYS A 664 -23.55 9.48 -28.74
CA CYS A 664 -22.80 10.66 -28.30
C CYS A 664 -23.52 11.94 -28.68
N GLU A 665 -24.11 12.63 -27.70
CA GLU A 665 -24.75 13.93 -27.90
C GLU A 665 -24.09 14.99 -27.00
N ASN A 666 -23.70 16.13 -27.57
CA ASN A 666 -23.08 17.25 -26.84
C ASN A 666 -21.94 16.82 -25.91
N SER A 667 -21.05 15.95 -26.41
CA SER A 667 -19.90 15.43 -25.66
C SER A 667 -20.25 14.59 -24.42
N THR A 668 -21.46 14.04 -24.35
CA THR A 668 -21.93 13.18 -23.25
C THR A 668 -22.44 11.86 -23.81
N SER A 669 -22.05 10.74 -23.19
CA SER A 669 -22.58 9.42 -23.53
C SER A 669 -24.05 9.28 -23.12
N THR A 670 -24.91 8.80 -24.04
CA THR A 670 -26.30 8.42 -23.75
C THR A 670 -26.51 6.94 -24.06
N PRO A 671 -27.11 6.15 -23.15
CA PRO A 671 -27.23 4.71 -23.35
C PRO A 671 -28.35 4.37 -24.32
N GLN A 672 -28.06 3.53 -25.31
CA GLN A 672 -28.99 3.06 -26.34
C GLN A 672 -28.97 1.53 -26.48
N CYS A 673 -29.98 1.00 -27.16
CA CYS A 673 -30.19 -0.43 -27.33
C CYS A 673 -30.58 -0.82 -28.74
N CYS A 674 -29.95 -1.86 -29.28
CA CYS A 674 -30.44 -2.50 -30.48
C CYS A 674 -31.70 -3.34 -30.21
N PRO A 675 -32.60 -3.48 -31.21
CA PRO A 675 -33.76 -4.38 -31.14
C PRO A 675 -33.37 -5.83 -30.77
N GLU A 676 -34.33 -6.64 -30.33
CA GLU A 676 -34.07 -8.06 -30.06
C GLU A 676 -33.57 -8.78 -31.31
N ASN A 677 -32.57 -9.65 -31.13
CA ASN A 677 -31.85 -10.35 -32.21
C ASN A 677 -31.00 -9.43 -33.11
N TYR A 678 -30.57 -8.28 -32.60
CA TYR A 678 -29.62 -7.39 -33.28
C TYR A 678 -28.45 -7.04 -32.35
N ALA A 679 -27.22 -7.17 -32.84
CA ALA A 679 -26.02 -6.71 -32.16
C ALA A 679 -25.60 -5.32 -32.68
N PHE A 680 -25.11 -4.47 -31.80
CA PHE A 680 -24.52 -3.20 -32.21
C PHE A 680 -23.13 -3.43 -32.79
N VAL A 681 -22.90 -2.93 -34.01
CA VAL A 681 -21.60 -2.97 -34.70
C VAL A 681 -21.10 -1.53 -34.92
N PRO A 682 -19.95 -1.14 -34.34
CA PRO A 682 -19.39 0.20 -34.52
C PRO A 682 -19.28 0.60 -36.00
N GLY A 683 -19.69 1.83 -36.32
CA GLY A 683 -19.70 2.38 -37.69
C GLY A 683 -20.79 1.82 -38.62
N LYS A 684 -21.52 0.78 -38.21
CA LYS A 684 -22.61 0.16 -38.99
C LYS A 684 -23.98 0.20 -38.30
N GLY A 685 -24.02 0.53 -37.01
CA GLY A 685 -25.25 0.53 -36.21
C GLY A 685 -25.73 -0.89 -35.88
N CYS A 686 -27.02 -1.04 -35.58
CA CYS A 686 -27.63 -2.32 -35.22
C CYS A 686 -27.70 -3.26 -36.42
N GLN A 687 -27.11 -4.45 -36.29
CA GLN A 687 -27.07 -5.48 -37.32
C GLN A 687 -27.76 -6.75 -36.83
N PRO A 688 -28.48 -7.51 -37.68
CA PRO A 688 -29.12 -8.76 -37.28
C PRO A 688 -28.11 -9.76 -36.73
N ASP A 689 -28.32 -10.20 -35.49
CA ASP A 689 -27.55 -11.24 -34.81
C ASP A 689 -28.49 -12.03 -33.86
N PRO A 690 -29.01 -13.19 -34.29
CA PRO A 690 -29.95 -13.99 -33.49
C PRO A 690 -29.29 -14.69 -32.30
N THR A 691 -27.97 -14.66 -32.19
CA THR A 691 -27.24 -15.20 -31.02
C THR A 691 -27.14 -14.18 -29.88
N CYS A 692 -27.37 -12.90 -30.21
CA CYS A 692 -27.25 -11.78 -29.29
C CYS A 692 -28.55 -11.57 -28.48
N LYS A 693 -28.59 -12.15 -27.27
CA LYS A 693 -29.77 -12.13 -26.37
C LYS A 693 -29.68 -11.15 -25.20
N ASP A 694 -28.60 -10.38 -25.12
CA ASP A 694 -28.35 -9.49 -23.99
C ASP A 694 -29.42 -8.39 -23.88
N LEU A 695 -29.81 -8.02 -22.66
CA LEU A 695 -30.71 -6.89 -22.42
C LEU A 695 -29.90 -5.58 -22.40
N CYS A 696 -30.51 -4.45 -22.79
CA CYS A 696 -29.91 -3.12 -22.64
C CYS A 696 -30.48 -2.40 -21.41
N GLY A 697 -29.62 -1.76 -20.60
CA GLY A 697 -30.01 -1.19 -19.30
C GLY A 697 -30.90 0.06 -19.37
N PRO A 698 -31.19 0.76 -18.25
CA PRO A 698 -31.33 0.32 -16.87
C PRO A 698 -32.79 0.55 -16.39
N PHE A 699 -33.64 -0.47 -16.42
CA PHE A 699 -34.98 -0.45 -15.78
C PHE A 699 -35.14 -1.48 -14.66
N LYS A 700 -34.03 -1.92 -14.07
CA LYS A 700 -33.98 -2.01 -12.62
C LYS A 700 -32.92 -1.01 -12.16
N PRO A 701 -33.25 0.00 -11.34
CA PRO A 701 -32.20 0.63 -10.58
C PRO A 701 -31.50 -0.50 -9.82
N CYS A 702 -30.17 -0.59 -9.89
CA CYS A 702 -29.46 -0.97 -8.69
C CYS A 702 -29.79 0.16 -7.71
N SER A 703 -30.89 0.01 -6.97
CA SER A 703 -31.04 0.79 -5.75
C SER A 703 -29.79 0.45 -4.95
N MET A 704 -28.94 1.44 -4.66
CA MET A 704 -28.21 1.42 -3.39
C MET A 704 -29.22 0.90 -2.38
N CYS A 705 -28.90 -0.14 -1.61
CA CYS A 705 -29.79 -0.72 -0.60
C CYS A 705 -30.62 0.38 0.09
N GLN A 706 -31.84 0.64 -0.38
CA GLN A 706 -32.79 1.52 0.29
C GLN A 706 -33.58 0.75 1.35
N LYS A 707 -33.23 -0.52 1.57
CA LYS A 707 -33.66 -1.31 2.71
C LYS A 707 -32.62 -1.13 3.80
N LYS A 708 -32.83 -0.15 4.68
CA LYS A 708 -32.13 -0.13 5.97
C LYS A 708 -32.61 -1.35 6.77
N PRO A 709 -31.73 -2.26 7.22
CA PRO A 709 -32.10 -3.24 8.22
C PRO A 709 -32.50 -2.48 9.49
N THR A 710 -33.77 -2.55 9.89
CA THR A 710 -34.18 -2.11 11.22
C THR A 710 -34.00 -3.29 12.17
N TRP A 711 -32.94 -3.23 12.97
CA TRP A 711 -32.57 -4.20 13.99
C TRP A 711 -33.61 -4.21 15.12
N ASN A 712 -34.61 -5.08 15.05
CA ASN A 712 -35.58 -5.23 16.14
C ASN A 712 -35.75 -6.66 16.67
N ASN A 713 -35.08 -7.68 16.11
CA ASN A 713 -34.95 -8.98 16.81
C ASN A 713 -33.79 -9.83 16.27
N GLN A 714 -33.15 -10.62 17.14
CA GLN A 714 -31.86 -11.28 16.94
C GLN A 714 -31.84 -12.48 15.96
N THR A 715 -32.89 -12.77 15.19
CA THR A 715 -32.95 -14.01 14.38
C THR A 715 -33.56 -13.90 12.97
N GLY A 716 -33.80 -12.72 12.38
CA GLY A 716 -34.22 -12.65 10.95
C GLY A 716 -34.76 -11.28 10.48
N TYR A 717 -34.94 -11.14 9.15
CA TYR A 717 -35.47 -9.93 8.47
C TYR A 717 -36.99 -10.04 8.20
N ASP A 718 -37.80 -9.03 8.56
CA ASP A 718 -39.19 -8.92 8.06
C ASP A 718 -39.24 -8.10 6.76
N VAL A 719 -39.75 -8.70 5.67
CA VAL A 719 -39.98 -7.99 4.39
C VAL A 719 -41.48 -7.80 4.18
N LYS A 720 -41.91 -6.55 3.98
CA LYS A 720 -43.29 -6.18 3.64
C LYS A 720 -43.39 -5.86 2.14
N MET A 721 -44.33 -6.48 1.42
CA MET A 721 -44.68 -6.13 0.03
C MET A 721 -46.19 -5.92 -0.14
N LEU A 722 -46.58 -5.07 -1.10
CA LEU A 722 -47.98 -4.79 -1.47
C LEU A 722 -48.53 -5.92 -2.36
N GLY A 723 -49.51 -6.67 -1.84
CA GLY A 723 -50.31 -7.61 -2.63
C GLY A 723 -51.79 -7.52 -2.23
N GLY A 724 -52.64 -6.97 -3.10
CA GLY A 724 -54.09 -6.96 -2.92
C GLY A 724 -54.61 -6.09 -1.76
N SER A 725 -53.99 -4.93 -1.50
CA SER A 725 -54.40 -3.92 -0.52
C SER A 725 -54.27 -4.27 0.98
N ILE A 726 -53.65 -5.39 1.37
CA ILE A 726 -53.34 -5.70 2.78
C ILE A 726 -51.87 -6.16 2.91
N TRP A 727 -51.19 -5.71 3.97
CA TRP A 727 -49.80 -6.05 4.30
C TRP A 727 -49.70 -7.36 5.09
N VAL A 728 -48.83 -8.29 4.70
CA VAL A 728 -48.49 -9.51 5.49
C VAL A 728 -46.96 -9.71 5.54
N PRO A 729 -46.35 -9.96 6.72
CA PRO A 729 -44.90 -10.17 6.88
C PRO A 729 -44.44 -11.61 6.60
N ARG A 730 -43.17 -11.77 6.15
CA ARG A 730 -42.45 -13.06 6.03
C ARG A 730 -40.98 -12.93 6.47
N PRO A 731 -40.42 -13.89 7.24
CA PRO A 731 -39.02 -13.85 7.70
C PRO A 731 -38.01 -14.41 6.68
N CYS A 732 -36.85 -13.76 6.49
CA CYS A 732 -35.65 -14.28 5.79
C CYS A 732 -34.45 -14.33 6.77
N PHE A 733 -33.64 -15.40 6.73
CA PHE A 733 -32.53 -15.63 7.67
C PHE A 733 -31.19 -15.12 7.09
N GLN A 734 -30.26 -14.74 7.97
CA GLN A 734 -29.03 -14.01 7.64
C GLN A 734 -28.10 -14.71 6.64
N ASP A 735 -28.02 -16.04 6.71
CA ASP A 735 -27.10 -16.83 5.87
C ASP A 735 -27.63 -17.07 4.44
N ASP A 736 -28.92 -16.82 4.20
CA ASP A 736 -29.57 -17.03 2.89
C ASP A 736 -29.71 -15.74 2.07
N PHE A 737 -29.24 -14.60 2.61
CA PHE A 737 -29.37 -13.30 1.98
C PHE A 737 -28.18 -13.01 1.06
N ASN A 738 -28.40 -13.04 -0.26
CA ASN A 738 -27.39 -12.67 -1.22
C ASN A 738 -27.32 -11.15 -1.37
N ILE A 739 -26.21 -10.59 -0.90
CA ILE A 739 -25.97 -9.15 -0.86
C ILE A 739 -25.71 -8.52 -2.23
N LEU A 740 -25.30 -9.31 -3.22
CA LEU A 740 -25.03 -8.86 -4.59
C LEU A 740 -26.33 -8.68 -5.39
N ASP A 741 -27.33 -9.54 -5.13
CA ASP A 741 -28.57 -9.57 -5.90
C ASP A 741 -29.79 -8.97 -5.17
N CYS A 742 -29.65 -8.64 -3.89
CA CYS A 742 -30.75 -8.19 -3.01
C CYS A 742 -31.95 -9.15 -2.98
N ASP A 743 -31.65 -10.44 -3.14
CA ASP A 743 -32.60 -11.53 -3.11
C ASP A 743 -32.13 -12.57 -2.10
N CYS A 744 -33.06 -13.26 -1.45
CA CYS A 744 -32.67 -14.47 -0.73
C CYS A 744 -32.45 -15.51 -1.84
N THR A 745 -31.22 -16.00 -2.07
CA THR A 745 -30.87 -16.76 -3.29
C THR A 745 -31.78 -17.97 -3.47
N ALA A 746 -32.69 -17.82 -4.45
CA ALA A 746 -33.60 -18.78 -5.06
C ALA A 746 -34.49 -19.63 -4.11
N PRO A 747 -35.74 -19.90 -4.52
CA PRO A 747 -36.77 -20.44 -3.64
C PRO A 747 -36.37 -21.82 -3.09
N ARG A 748 -36.38 -21.98 -1.76
CA ARG A 748 -36.49 -23.30 -1.09
C ARG A 748 -37.88 -23.90 -1.28
N ASP A 749 -38.52 -23.64 -2.42
CA ASP A 749 -39.93 -23.92 -2.67
C ASP A 749 -40.09 -24.97 -3.78
N GLN A 750 -39.01 -25.34 -4.48
CA GLN A 750 -38.97 -26.52 -5.35
C GLN A 750 -37.75 -27.37 -4.99
N ALA A 751 -37.99 -28.43 -4.20
CA ALA A 751 -37.00 -29.49 -4.01
C ALA A 751 -36.60 -30.04 -5.38
N CYS A 752 -35.32 -29.94 -5.74
CA CYS A 752 -34.83 -30.59 -6.95
C CYS A 752 -34.89 -32.11 -6.70
N PRO A 753 -35.37 -32.94 -7.65
CA PRO A 753 -35.53 -34.39 -7.42
C PRO A 753 -34.23 -35.12 -7.04
N ALA A 754 -33.08 -34.52 -7.35
CA ALA A 754 -31.74 -35.04 -7.09
C ALA A 754 -31.09 -34.51 -5.80
N ASP A 755 -31.77 -33.64 -5.03
CA ASP A 755 -31.26 -33.20 -3.74
C ASP A 755 -31.15 -34.37 -2.75
N ARG A 756 -30.04 -34.42 -2.02
CA ARG A 756 -29.75 -35.44 -1.00
C ARG A 756 -29.29 -34.75 0.27
N VAL A 757 -30.10 -34.83 1.33
CA VAL A 757 -29.77 -34.26 2.64
C VAL A 757 -29.82 -35.35 3.70
N PHE A 758 -28.72 -35.50 4.42
CA PHE A 758 -28.55 -36.45 5.52
C PHE A 758 -28.12 -35.66 6.76
N ASP A 759 -29.03 -35.58 7.73
CA ASP A 759 -28.75 -35.03 9.05
C ASP A 759 -28.56 -36.19 10.03
N PHE A 760 -27.35 -36.32 10.57
CA PHE A 760 -26.98 -37.40 11.47
C PHE A 760 -27.29 -37.11 12.93
N THR A 761 -27.78 -35.91 13.25
CA THR A 761 -28.30 -35.60 14.58
C THR A 761 -29.74 -36.08 14.76
N ASP A 762 -30.44 -36.37 13.66
CA ASP A 762 -31.77 -36.95 13.68
C ASP A 762 -31.74 -38.48 13.91
N GLY A 763 -32.23 -38.87 15.09
CA GLY A 763 -32.32 -40.28 15.49
C GLY A 763 -33.21 -41.15 14.60
N GLN A 764 -34.16 -40.59 13.83
CA GLN A 764 -34.94 -41.37 12.86
C GLN A 764 -34.12 -41.65 11.59
N THR A 765 -33.43 -40.64 11.06
CA THR A 765 -32.51 -40.79 9.93
C THR A 765 -31.41 -41.81 10.24
N LEU A 766 -30.81 -41.76 11.43
CA LEU A 766 -29.81 -42.75 11.86
C LEU A 766 -30.38 -44.18 11.89
N ARG A 767 -31.60 -44.38 12.41
CA ARG A 767 -32.25 -45.71 12.43
C ARG A 767 -32.56 -46.22 11.02
N ALA A 768 -32.97 -45.35 10.11
CA ALA A 768 -33.25 -45.71 8.72
C ALA A 768 -31.96 -46.11 7.97
N ILE A 769 -30.84 -45.45 8.27
CA ILE A 769 -29.51 -45.81 7.74
C ILE A 769 -29.08 -47.18 8.28
N ASP A 770 -29.23 -47.45 9.58
CA ASP A 770 -28.90 -48.75 10.19
C ASP A 770 -29.70 -49.91 9.60
N GLN A 771 -30.97 -49.66 9.29
CA GLN A 771 -31.87 -50.65 8.70
C GLN A 771 -31.66 -50.81 7.19
N GLY A 772 -30.78 -50.01 6.58
CA GLY A 772 -30.55 -49.98 5.14
C GLY A 772 -31.76 -49.48 4.33
N THR A 773 -32.70 -48.78 4.98
CA THR A 773 -33.95 -48.30 4.37
C THR A 773 -33.84 -46.86 3.87
N LYS A 774 -32.77 -46.13 4.22
CA LYS A 774 -32.50 -44.78 3.70
C LYS A 774 -31.81 -44.87 2.33
N GLU A 775 -32.49 -44.40 1.28
CA GLU A 775 -31.93 -44.37 -0.07
C GLU A 775 -30.81 -43.33 -0.23
N GLY A 776 -29.87 -43.59 -1.15
CA GLY A 776 -28.82 -42.64 -1.55
C GLY A 776 -27.60 -42.56 -0.63
N ILE A 777 -27.55 -43.33 0.46
CA ILE A 777 -26.41 -43.36 1.39
C ILE A 777 -26.09 -44.79 1.83
N ARG A 778 -24.79 -45.10 1.92
CA ARG A 778 -24.28 -46.33 2.53
C ARG A 778 -23.17 -45.98 3.50
N VAL A 779 -23.17 -46.64 4.64
CA VAL A 779 -22.26 -46.34 5.74
C VAL A 779 -21.56 -47.64 6.17
N TYR A 780 -20.25 -47.58 6.36
CA TYR A 780 -19.41 -48.74 6.67
C TYR A 780 -18.60 -48.47 7.93
N ASP A 781 -18.70 -49.38 8.91
CA ASP A 781 -17.88 -49.41 10.13
C ASP A 781 -17.77 -48.08 10.90
N VAL A 782 -18.87 -47.31 10.99
CA VAL A 782 -18.91 -46.03 11.71
C VAL A 782 -19.37 -46.17 13.17
N LEU A 783 -18.97 -45.24 14.02
CA LEU A 783 -19.46 -45.11 15.39
C LEU A 783 -20.52 -44.01 15.48
N LYS A 784 -21.45 -44.11 16.43
CA LYS A 784 -22.48 -43.10 16.68
C LYS A 784 -22.17 -42.30 17.93
N SER A 785 -22.52 -41.03 17.92
CA SER A 785 -22.43 -40.14 19.07
C SER A 785 -23.74 -39.38 19.29
N SER A 786 -23.79 -38.56 20.34
CA SER A 786 -24.88 -37.59 20.55
C SER A 786 -24.88 -36.43 19.56
N TYR A 787 -23.82 -36.26 18.78
CA TYR A 787 -23.64 -35.14 17.85
C TYR A 787 -23.55 -35.59 16.40
N GLY A 788 -23.66 -36.88 16.08
CA GLY A 788 -23.67 -37.38 14.70
C GLY A 788 -23.00 -38.74 14.55
N ILE A 789 -22.24 -38.89 13.48
CA ILE A 789 -21.48 -40.10 13.15
C ILE A 789 -19.99 -39.82 13.22
N ILE A 790 -19.25 -40.69 13.89
CA ILE A 790 -17.79 -40.67 13.99
C ILE A 790 -17.20 -41.60 12.92
N LEU A 791 -16.33 -41.06 12.08
CA LEU A 791 -15.47 -41.80 11.17
C LEU A 791 -14.12 -42.05 11.84
N ALA A 792 -13.79 -43.32 12.03
CA ALA A 792 -12.48 -43.76 12.53
C ALA A 792 -11.73 -44.53 11.42
N ASN A 793 -10.55 -45.06 11.73
CA ASN A 793 -9.76 -45.84 10.78
C ASN A 793 -10.56 -47.01 10.18
N ARG A 794 -10.70 -47.02 8.85
CA ARG A 794 -11.50 -47.94 8.01
C ARG A 794 -13.00 -47.64 7.90
N SER A 795 -13.50 -46.63 8.61
CA SER A 795 -14.86 -46.13 8.42
C SER A 795 -14.99 -45.41 7.08
N ALA A 796 -16.15 -45.51 6.43
CA ALA A 796 -16.43 -44.75 5.21
C ALA A 796 -17.93 -44.47 5.06
N ILE A 797 -18.26 -43.32 4.48
CA ILE A 797 -19.61 -43.00 4.02
C ILE A 797 -19.57 -42.84 2.51
N HIS A 798 -20.45 -43.55 1.82
CA HIS A 798 -20.66 -43.41 0.39
C HIS A 798 -22.02 -42.78 0.13
N VAL A 799 -22.03 -41.62 -0.53
CA VAL A 799 -23.25 -40.93 -0.95
C VAL A 799 -23.42 -41.13 -2.45
N SER A 800 -24.52 -41.78 -2.83
CA SER A 800 -24.87 -41.97 -4.23
C SER A 800 -25.49 -40.70 -4.80
N VAL A 801 -24.97 -40.26 -5.95
CA VAL A 801 -25.45 -39.10 -6.69
C VAL A 801 -26.24 -39.61 -7.89
N ASN A 802 -27.34 -38.93 -8.25
CA ASN A 802 -28.07 -39.26 -9.48
C ASN A 802 -27.16 -39.02 -10.70
N HIS A 803 -27.40 -39.74 -11.81
CA HIS A 803 -26.58 -39.61 -13.02
C HIS A 803 -26.73 -38.21 -13.61
N MET A 804 -25.67 -37.39 -13.51
CA MET A 804 -25.58 -36.09 -14.17
C MET A 804 -25.01 -36.30 -15.57
N GLU A 805 -25.81 -36.09 -16.62
CA GLU A 805 -25.33 -36.18 -18.00
C GLU A 805 -24.42 -34.99 -18.31
N GLY A 806 -23.15 -35.24 -18.62
CA GLY A 806 -22.26 -34.23 -19.22
C GLY A 806 -21.36 -33.41 -18.29
N GLY A 807 -21.51 -33.49 -16.96
CA GLY A 807 -20.60 -32.86 -16.00
C GLY A 807 -20.70 -31.33 -15.87
N ASP A 808 -21.41 -30.66 -16.78
CA ASP A 808 -21.56 -29.20 -16.84
C ASP A 808 -22.64 -28.64 -15.89
N GLU A 809 -23.35 -29.50 -15.15
CA GLU A 809 -24.49 -29.09 -14.31
C GLU A 809 -24.02 -28.45 -12.98
N PRO A 810 -24.68 -27.37 -12.53
CA PRO A 810 -24.33 -26.72 -11.29
C PRO A 810 -24.70 -27.59 -10.09
N PHE A 811 -23.83 -27.60 -9.09
CA PHE A 811 -24.07 -28.32 -7.84
C PHE A 811 -23.51 -27.55 -6.64
N THR A 812 -24.12 -27.80 -5.48
CA THR A 812 -23.63 -27.32 -4.18
C THR A 812 -23.56 -28.48 -3.21
N PHE A 813 -22.41 -28.65 -2.59
CA PHE A 813 -22.15 -29.63 -1.55
C PHE A 813 -21.90 -28.94 -0.22
N GLU A 814 -22.65 -29.31 0.81
CA GLU A 814 -22.46 -28.86 2.18
C GLU A 814 -22.03 -30.03 3.06
N PHE A 815 -21.03 -29.78 3.90
CA PHE A 815 -20.47 -30.76 4.80
C PHE A 815 -20.16 -30.13 6.14
N ARG A 816 -20.89 -30.57 7.17
CA ARG A 816 -20.71 -30.10 8.53
C ARG A 816 -19.96 -31.15 9.34
N PHE A 817 -18.73 -30.84 9.72
CA PHE A 817 -17.84 -31.78 10.38
C PHE A 817 -17.01 -31.13 11.48
N ARG A 818 -16.48 -31.96 12.37
CA ARG A 818 -15.47 -31.61 13.36
C ARG A 818 -14.38 -32.68 13.31
N GLU A 819 -13.12 -32.27 13.30
CA GLU A 819 -12.02 -33.26 13.38
C GLU A 819 -11.90 -33.82 14.80
N LEU A 820 -11.51 -35.09 14.94
CA LEU A 820 -11.21 -35.69 16.25
C LEU A 820 -9.72 -35.56 16.61
N ASP A 821 -8.83 -35.38 15.62
CA ASP A 821 -7.41 -35.03 15.74
C ASP A 821 -7.11 -33.72 14.97
N THR A 822 -5.86 -33.22 14.96
CA THR A 822 -5.49 -32.13 14.02
C THR A 822 -5.23 -32.70 12.63
N PHE A 823 -5.66 -31.99 11.58
CA PHE A 823 -5.25 -32.34 10.21
C PHE A 823 -3.76 -32.66 10.10
N SER A 824 -3.46 -33.82 9.53
CA SER A 824 -2.10 -34.22 9.24
C SER A 824 -1.40 -33.21 8.31
N PRO A 825 -0.14 -32.82 8.59
CA PRO A 825 0.66 -32.02 7.66
C PRO A 825 0.94 -32.77 6.34
N TYR A 826 0.74 -34.09 6.31
CA TYR A 826 0.88 -34.91 5.11
C TYR A 826 -0.41 -34.96 4.25
N GLY A 827 -1.50 -34.36 4.73
CA GLY A 827 -2.76 -34.22 4.02
C GLY A 827 -3.73 -35.40 4.19
N GLU A 828 -4.97 -35.08 4.55
CA GLU A 828 -6.08 -36.02 4.68
C GLU A 828 -7.15 -35.77 3.62
N THR A 829 -7.80 -36.83 3.13
CA THR A 829 -8.90 -36.71 2.17
C THR A 829 -10.24 -36.68 2.90
N LEU A 830 -10.93 -35.53 2.81
CA LEU A 830 -12.27 -35.33 3.35
C LEU A 830 -13.31 -35.99 2.44
N ILE A 831 -13.30 -35.62 1.15
CA ILE A 831 -14.26 -36.09 0.15
C ILE A 831 -13.51 -36.44 -1.15
N SER A 832 -13.93 -37.52 -1.81
CA SER A 832 -13.47 -37.88 -3.16
C SER A 832 -14.63 -38.38 -4.00
N SER A 833 -14.69 -38.01 -5.28
CA SER A 833 -15.74 -38.51 -6.20
C SER A 833 -15.51 -39.94 -6.76
N GLY A 834 -14.61 -40.72 -6.13
CA GLY A 834 -14.43 -42.16 -6.35
C GLY A 834 -13.46 -42.57 -7.47
N PHE A 835 -12.86 -43.76 -7.35
CA PHE A 835 -11.86 -44.32 -8.29
C PHE A 835 -12.42 -44.80 -9.63
N THR A 836 -13.74 -44.94 -9.72
CA THR A 836 -14.41 -45.56 -10.86
C THR A 836 -14.72 -44.58 -11.99
N CYS A 837 -14.41 -43.29 -11.83
CA CYS A 837 -14.55 -42.26 -12.87
C CYS A 837 -13.57 -42.45 -14.06
N GLY A 838 -12.65 -43.42 -14.01
CA GLY A 838 -11.75 -43.75 -15.12
C GLY A 838 -10.81 -42.58 -15.48
N ASN A 839 -10.86 -42.14 -16.73
CA ASN A 839 -10.04 -41.01 -17.24
C ASN A 839 -10.70 -39.62 -17.05
N ALA A 840 -11.90 -39.55 -16.44
CA ALA A 840 -12.62 -38.29 -16.26
C ALA A 840 -12.04 -37.44 -15.12
N ASN A 841 -12.40 -36.16 -15.09
CA ASN A 841 -11.95 -35.21 -14.08
C ASN A 841 -12.61 -35.52 -12.73
N SER A 842 -11.83 -36.00 -11.76
CA SER A 842 -12.30 -36.37 -10.41
C SER A 842 -12.13 -35.20 -9.43
N LEU A 843 -13.10 -35.05 -8.52
CA LEU A 843 -13.09 -34.04 -7.47
C LEU A 843 -12.49 -34.63 -6.19
N HIS A 844 -11.55 -33.90 -5.59
CA HIS A 844 -10.94 -34.26 -4.31
C HIS A 844 -10.96 -33.05 -3.39
N ILE A 845 -11.52 -33.18 -2.19
CA ILE A 845 -11.38 -32.20 -1.13
C ILE A 845 -10.43 -32.79 -0.10
N SER A 846 -9.30 -32.12 0.09
CA SER A 846 -8.28 -32.51 1.05
C SER A 846 -8.03 -31.39 2.05
N ALA A 847 -7.53 -31.77 3.22
CA ALA A 847 -7.20 -30.87 4.29
C ALA A 847 -5.78 -31.11 4.79
N THR A 848 -5.12 -30.03 5.17
CA THR A 848 -3.81 -29.99 5.84
C THR A 848 -3.91 -29.07 7.05
N ASP A 849 -2.87 -29.04 7.86
CA ASP A 849 -2.75 -28.12 8.99
C ASP A 849 -2.75 -26.63 8.59
N GLN A 850 -2.53 -26.31 7.30
CA GLN A 850 -2.50 -24.93 6.79
C GLN A 850 -3.71 -24.56 5.91
N PHE A 851 -4.26 -25.51 5.14
CA PHE A 851 -5.32 -25.24 4.17
C PHE A 851 -6.30 -26.39 4.03
N ILE A 852 -7.55 -26.05 3.69
CA ILE A 852 -8.48 -26.96 3.02
C ILE A 852 -8.57 -26.53 1.57
N PHE A 853 -8.50 -27.50 0.68
CA PHE A 853 -8.48 -27.24 -0.75
C PHE A 853 -9.28 -28.28 -1.50
N ALA A 854 -9.95 -27.81 -2.55
CA ALA A 854 -10.66 -28.63 -3.50
C ALA A 854 -9.88 -28.65 -4.81
N GLU A 855 -9.59 -29.84 -5.30
CA GLU A 855 -8.86 -30.08 -6.54
C GLU A 855 -9.71 -30.84 -7.54
N ILE A 856 -9.57 -30.46 -8.81
CA ILE A 856 -10.04 -31.26 -9.93
C ILE A 856 -8.83 -31.91 -10.59
N ARG A 857 -8.83 -33.24 -10.67
CA ARG A 857 -7.71 -34.05 -11.17
C ARG A 857 -8.10 -34.89 -12.37
N SER A 858 -7.30 -34.82 -13.42
CA SER A 858 -7.36 -35.70 -14.60
C SER A 858 -6.31 -36.81 -14.52
N SER A 859 -6.34 -37.75 -15.46
CA SER A 859 -5.27 -38.76 -15.62
C SER A 859 -3.88 -38.15 -15.92
N ARG A 860 -3.80 -36.87 -16.29
CA ARG A 860 -2.56 -36.13 -16.58
C ARG A 860 -2.08 -35.22 -15.44
N GLY A 861 -2.84 -35.08 -14.35
CA GLY A 861 -2.50 -34.22 -13.22
C GLY A 861 -3.62 -33.28 -12.78
N GLN A 862 -3.26 -32.30 -11.94
CA GLN A 862 -4.17 -31.28 -11.40
C GLN A 862 -4.60 -30.30 -12.52
N VAL A 863 -5.88 -29.98 -12.58
CA VAL A 863 -6.50 -29.14 -13.62
C VAL A 863 -7.02 -27.83 -13.06
N ALA A 864 -7.59 -27.86 -11.85
CA ALA A 864 -8.00 -26.68 -11.10
C ALA A 864 -7.83 -26.93 -9.60
N GLU A 865 -7.49 -25.88 -8.86
CA GLU A 865 -7.36 -25.89 -7.41
C GLU A 865 -7.95 -24.61 -6.83
N VAL A 866 -8.71 -24.74 -5.76
CA VAL A 866 -9.17 -23.64 -4.92
C VAL A 866 -8.90 -23.98 -3.46
N LYS A 867 -8.27 -23.06 -2.74
CA LYS A 867 -7.84 -23.27 -1.36
C LYS A 867 -8.27 -22.14 -0.45
N VAL A 868 -8.60 -22.50 0.78
CA VAL A 868 -8.92 -21.60 1.88
C VAL A 868 -8.04 -21.95 3.08
N PRO A 869 -7.60 -20.97 3.86
CA PRO A 869 -6.77 -21.24 5.04
C PRO A 869 -7.57 -21.98 6.10
N THR A 870 -6.90 -22.91 6.81
CA THR A 870 -7.42 -23.48 8.07
C THR A 870 -6.88 -22.74 9.29
N LYS A 871 -5.78 -22.01 9.13
CA LYS A 871 -5.20 -21.15 10.17
C LYS A 871 -6.17 -20.00 10.49
N GLY A 872 -6.73 -20.03 11.69
CA GLY A 872 -7.76 -19.09 12.15
C GLY A 872 -9.10 -19.76 12.49
N LEU A 873 -9.33 -20.99 12.01
CA LEU A 873 -10.49 -21.79 12.40
C LEU A 873 -10.27 -22.46 13.75
N ASN A 874 -11.34 -22.53 14.56
CA ASN A 874 -11.32 -23.21 15.85
C ASN A 874 -11.29 -24.74 15.66
N LYS A 875 -10.40 -25.41 16.40
CA LYS A 875 -10.17 -26.85 16.28
C LYS A 875 -11.28 -27.69 16.93
N ASP A 876 -11.90 -27.19 18.01
CA ASP A 876 -12.88 -27.95 18.79
C ASP A 876 -14.34 -27.75 18.34
N GLU A 877 -14.55 -26.96 17.28
CA GLU A 877 -15.87 -26.59 16.76
C GLU A 877 -16.23 -27.32 15.46
N PHE A 878 -17.53 -27.44 15.25
CA PHE A 878 -18.07 -27.88 13.96
C PHE A 878 -17.86 -26.79 12.91
N LYS A 879 -17.37 -27.21 11.76
CA LYS A 879 -17.08 -26.39 10.58
C LYS A 879 -18.10 -26.74 9.50
N ASP A 880 -18.68 -25.72 8.90
CA ASP A 880 -19.54 -25.82 7.71
C ASP A 880 -18.66 -25.57 6.48
N LEU A 881 -18.39 -26.64 5.72
CA LEU A 881 -17.71 -26.59 4.43
C LEU A 881 -18.75 -26.57 3.32
N VAL A 882 -18.65 -25.61 2.42
CA VAL A 882 -19.54 -25.49 1.25
C VAL A 882 -18.69 -25.42 -0.01
N LEU A 883 -18.88 -26.38 -0.91
CA LEU A 883 -18.30 -26.36 -2.25
C LEU A 883 -19.43 -26.14 -3.25
N SER A 884 -19.32 -25.11 -4.09
CA SER A 884 -20.26 -24.93 -5.20
C SER A 884 -19.53 -24.86 -6.53
N TYR A 885 -20.18 -25.38 -7.56
CA TYR A 885 -19.72 -25.32 -8.94
C TYR A 885 -20.86 -24.80 -9.80
N ASP A 886 -20.60 -23.71 -10.52
CA ASP A 886 -21.55 -23.12 -11.48
C ASP A 886 -20.79 -22.31 -12.53
N ASN A 887 -21.22 -22.36 -13.79
CA ASN A 887 -20.64 -21.60 -14.90
C ASN A 887 -19.10 -21.67 -15.00
N ALA A 888 -18.54 -22.89 -14.92
CA ALA A 888 -17.08 -23.12 -14.94
C ALA A 888 -16.32 -22.43 -13.79
N VAL A 889 -17.00 -22.10 -12.68
CA VAL A 889 -16.38 -21.55 -11.47
C VAL A 889 -16.59 -22.53 -10.32
N LEU A 890 -15.48 -22.95 -9.70
CA LEU A 890 -15.47 -23.74 -8.48
C LEU A 890 -15.22 -22.81 -7.28
N ALA A 891 -16.14 -22.79 -6.34
CA ALA A 891 -16.09 -22.00 -5.11
C ALA A 891 -16.02 -22.90 -3.89
N LEU A 892 -15.13 -22.58 -2.96
CA LEU A 892 -14.96 -23.30 -1.70
C LEU A 892 -15.08 -22.31 -0.55
N SER A 893 -15.96 -22.62 0.40
CA SER A 893 -16.16 -21.90 1.64
C SER A 893 -15.93 -22.83 2.81
N ILE A 894 -15.33 -22.33 3.88
CA ILE A 894 -15.36 -22.96 5.19
C ILE A 894 -15.67 -21.93 6.26
N LYS A 895 -16.58 -22.29 7.17
CA LYS A 895 -17.06 -21.43 8.23
C LYS A 895 -17.08 -22.19 9.56
N ASP A 896 -16.53 -21.59 10.62
CA ASP A 896 -16.88 -21.95 11.98
C ASP A 896 -17.80 -20.86 12.57
N LYS A 897 -17.98 -20.80 13.91
CA LYS A 897 -18.88 -19.78 14.49
C LYS A 897 -18.41 -18.34 14.27
N ASN A 898 -17.10 -18.10 14.19
CA ASN A 898 -16.50 -16.77 14.27
C ASN A 898 -15.78 -16.35 12.99
N THR A 899 -15.44 -17.30 12.12
CA THR A 899 -14.56 -17.08 10.99
C THR A 899 -15.06 -17.84 9.77
N GLN A 900 -15.12 -17.14 8.64
CA GLN A 900 -15.48 -17.72 7.35
C GLN A 900 -14.46 -17.32 6.28
N TYR A 901 -14.00 -18.31 5.54
CA TYR A 901 -13.13 -18.14 4.39
C TYR A 901 -13.85 -18.60 3.13
N ILE A 902 -13.73 -17.85 2.04
CA ILE A 902 -14.32 -18.18 0.74
C ILE A 902 -13.28 -17.91 -0.35
N ALA A 903 -13.05 -18.88 -1.23
CA ALA A 903 -12.20 -18.73 -2.40
C ALA A 903 -12.92 -19.29 -3.64
N LYS A 904 -12.56 -18.80 -4.83
CA LYS A 904 -13.09 -19.26 -6.12
C LYS A 904 -11.99 -19.41 -7.15
N THR A 905 -12.15 -20.33 -8.08
CA THR A 905 -11.23 -20.56 -9.22
C THR A 905 -12.03 -20.96 -10.46
N GLU A 906 -11.47 -20.76 -11.64
CA GLU A 906 -12.03 -21.35 -12.86
C GLU A 906 -11.78 -22.86 -12.88
N ALA A 907 -12.75 -23.63 -13.33
CA ALA A 907 -12.76 -25.08 -13.31
C ALA A 907 -13.27 -25.66 -14.63
N PRO A 908 -12.74 -26.81 -15.08
CA PRO A 908 -13.18 -27.45 -16.30
C PRO A 908 -14.63 -27.91 -16.17
N SER A 909 -15.33 -27.93 -17.30
CA SER A 909 -16.77 -28.12 -17.27
C SER A 909 -17.23 -29.57 -17.05
N ASN A 910 -16.34 -30.55 -17.19
CA ASN A 910 -16.66 -31.98 -17.18
C ASN A 910 -16.29 -32.73 -15.88
N ILE A 911 -16.75 -32.25 -14.71
CA ILE A 911 -16.45 -32.88 -13.40
C ILE A 911 -17.26 -34.18 -13.23
N CYS A 912 -16.59 -35.30 -12.99
CA CYS A 912 -17.24 -36.60 -12.77
C CYS A 912 -17.63 -36.81 -11.30
N LEU A 913 -18.93 -36.72 -11.03
CA LEU A 913 -19.56 -37.13 -9.76
C LEU A 913 -20.48 -38.36 -9.90
N ALA A 914 -20.61 -38.91 -11.12
CA ALA A 914 -21.50 -40.04 -11.43
C ALA A 914 -21.17 -41.33 -10.65
N CYS A 915 -19.97 -41.42 -10.08
CA CYS A 915 -19.54 -42.56 -9.26
C CYS A 915 -19.92 -42.42 -7.77
N GLY A 916 -20.56 -41.33 -7.37
CA GLY A 916 -20.85 -41.00 -5.98
C GLY A 916 -19.74 -40.20 -5.30
N LEU A 917 -19.95 -39.87 -4.03
CA LEU A 917 -18.98 -39.21 -3.15
C LEU A 917 -18.60 -40.14 -2.01
N ASP A 918 -17.31 -40.46 -1.90
CA ASP A 918 -16.71 -41.19 -0.79
C ASP A 918 -16.15 -40.21 0.25
N ILE A 919 -16.54 -40.39 1.51
CA ILE A 919 -16.13 -39.56 2.65
C ILE A 919 -15.39 -40.44 3.64
N GLY A 920 -14.21 -39.98 4.09
CA GLY A 920 -13.35 -40.72 5.02
C GLY A 920 -12.53 -41.85 4.41
N ARG A 921 -12.49 -41.98 3.07
CA ARG A 921 -11.70 -43.00 2.37
C ARG A 921 -10.83 -42.39 1.26
N GLY A 922 -9.52 -42.32 1.49
CA GLY A 922 -8.54 -41.88 0.49
C GLY A 922 -7.70 -43.03 -0.06
N VAL A 923 -7.39 -43.04 -1.36
CA VAL A 923 -6.34 -43.93 -1.90
C VAL A 923 -5.03 -43.19 -1.85
N ASN A 924 -4.01 -43.82 -1.27
CA ASN A 924 -2.65 -43.28 -1.15
C ASN A 924 -2.55 -41.98 -0.32
N LYS A 925 -3.60 -41.62 0.44
CA LYS A 925 -3.63 -40.50 1.41
C LYS A 925 -4.28 -40.96 2.72
N LEU A 926 -4.03 -40.24 3.80
CA LEU A 926 -4.64 -40.52 5.11
C LEU A 926 -6.16 -40.28 5.03
N SER A 927 -6.92 -41.20 5.64
CA SER A 927 -8.36 -41.06 5.81
C SER A 927 -8.66 -39.99 6.86
N PHE A 928 -9.69 -39.19 6.60
CA PHE A 928 -10.22 -38.23 7.57
C PHE A 928 -10.76 -38.92 8.83
N ASP A 929 -10.27 -38.50 10.00
CA ASP A 929 -10.76 -38.92 11.31
C ASP A 929 -11.54 -37.77 11.97
N GLY A 930 -12.85 -37.97 12.14
CA GLY A 930 -13.72 -36.87 12.53
C GLY A 930 -15.18 -37.25 12.71
N GLU A 931 -15.91 -36.31 13.30
CA GLU A 931 -17.33 -36.39 13.59
C GLU A 931 -18.14 -35.56 12.59
N ILE A 932 -19.18 -36.15 12.00
CA ILE A 932 -19.99 -35.56 10.94
C ILE A 932 -21.42 -35.36 11.44
N GLN A 933 -21.91 -34.13 11.27
CA GLN A 933 -23.27 -33.73 11.63
C GLN A 933 -24.22 -33.76 10.45
N LYS A 934 -23.78 -33.28 9.28
CA LYS A 934 -24.64 -33.10 8.12
C LYS A 934 -23.85 -33.29 6.83
N ILE A 935 -24.49 -33.96 5.87
CA ILE A 935 -24.09 -33.96 4.47
C ILE A 935 -25.29 -33.51 3.64
N ALA A 936 -25.12 -32.52 2.78
CA ALA A 936 -26.11 -32.16 1.79
C ALA A 936 -25.47 -31.99 0.41
N LEU A 937 -26.13 -32.51 -0.62
CA LEU A 937 -25.80 -32.28 -2.01
C LEU A 937 -27.05 -31.78 -2.71
N TYR A 938 -26.94 -30.61 -3.32
CA TYR A 938 -27.97 -30.00 -4.13
C TYR A 938 -27.50 -29.98 -5.57
N SER A 939 -28.32 -30.52 -6.46
CA SER A 939 -28.03 -30.63 -7.89
C SER A 939 -29.35 -30.69 -8.64
N CYS A 940 -29.50 -29.89 -9.67
CA CYS A 940 -30.71 -29.86 -10.48
C CYS A 940 -30.44 -30.53 -11.84
N ALA A 941 -30.14 -31.84 -11.77
CA ALA A 941 -30.13 -32.72 -12.94
C ALA A 941 -31.56 -32.99 -13.42
N TRP A 942 -31.80 -32.96 -14.73
CA TRP A 942 -33.11 -33.35 -15.26
C TRP A 942 -33.39 -34.84 -14.97
N PRO A 943 -34.56 -35.20 -14.41
CA PRO A 943 -34.86 -36.60 -14.15
C PRO A 943 -35.16 -37.32 -15.48
N LEU A 944 -34.17 -37.99 -16.05
CA LEU A 944 -34.45 -39.08 -16.97
C LEU A 944 -34.84 -40.31 -16.13
N LEU A 945 -36.15 -40.53 -16.03
CA LEU A 945 -36.72 -41.80 -15.61
C LEU A 945 -36.15 -42.93 -16.49
N TYR A 946 -35.37 -43.82 -15.90
CA TYR A 946 -35.19 -45.20 -16.35
C TYR A 946 -35.33 -46.16 -15.18
#